data_AF-A0A7T2UNK9-F1
#
_entry.id   AF-A0A7T2UNK9-F1
#
_cell.length_a   1.000
_cell.length_b   1.000
_cell.length_c   1.000
_cell.angle_alpha   90.00
_cell.angle_beta   90.00
_cell.angle_gamma   90.00
#
_symmetry.space_group_name_H-M   'P 1'
#
loop_
_entity.id
_entity.type
_entity.pdbx_description
1 polymer ?
#
loop_
_entity_poly.entity_id
_entity_poly.type
_entity_poly.pdbx_seq_one_letter_code
_entity_poly.pdbx_strand_id
1 'polypeptide(L)'
;MREQMENLTQFVATYQAVFDERLAEYAATNLMSWNDPSWLAGDKGVAWFRQSKRAVLIFSHTEMQGIERIDIDDNYAQFMKAIIILETFRRSRPPSVATTNKILNILRRWYYEMVKMTGQSHPMYLNSDIIHGAMRRHNENSASSSNVSDYCDIAVSLARIIRPFNLTLSNIECQNQFPSRNHTNNTKKRKAADSNPEDTNDNKLISIRAFISIIELLYLAKSNGEKIFYNCILLLIITGWRFQELQSIRIDALIKRSLKGDKLLYAQEHELPEYNLGIKYLGAKKSGWRTFWAAPSTIKLIESIFDAVMALTDESRQILIQYRNSGFTDFLPPSIRALPHDLIEVSELNGLVFSGSGGTRGNAGLRKSMVNAFLQKGIGIKPITKSNPVTSREKLFLFTKKQINDFVELKYAQSKSFHDGYKCTLVIRDNGVEQKFNYEDLLFISPTSTFGMDHTLVTITNPEPLTHDILQSLLGGNKQRISIFDKLNLTEDNGERIELNPHIPRHNINTFLAISGLTDHLQAMLMGRIDITQNQFYQHRVESFNYKASSLAIMALNNNSESFKSPTRENFGDDRNASYENDNVTAQSILPAIAESGDRRINALAKAAKSKTVYSGIDAAKKYMAIVVDPNLSPEDNLKVNLHTVGESRDEVTLHLEKTLSSKFLPDLKRAHDKLLSVKRNELAKELIERHAQLHALPLGACTRDVARWGCPFGMKCQSGGPCGYFTLTGRLDEYEAINIKVTNKRAEVYQLEQLNEKDNSFELALSEQREALLLLEAFQANVIKSFSDREIVSLISQDKSNPLASIVNRIESQKLVGKTPKTLADAFYIEQLRIEKRKLTTEDE
;
A
#
# COMPACT_ATOMS: atom_id res chain seq x y z
N MET A 1 -56.31 18.65 -6.64
CA MET A 1 -55.65 19.53 -5.64
C MET A 1 -56.11 19.21 -4.22
N ARG A 2 -57.42 19.28 -3.89
CA ARG A 2 -57.93 18.96 -2.54
C ARG A 2 -57.53 17.56 -2.04
N GLU A 3 -57.73 16.54 -2.87
CA GLU A 3 -57.29 15.16 -2.59
C GLU A 3 -55.80 15.05 -2.25
N GLN A 4 -54.94 15.77 -3.00
CA GLN A 4 -53.48 15.75 -2.79
C GLN A 4 -53.07 16.43 -1.47
N MET A 5 -53.80 17.48 -1.07
CA MET A 5 -53.59 18.11 0.24
C MET A 5 -54.00 17.19 1.38
N GLU A 6 -55.15 16.52 1.26
CA GLU A 6 -55.62 15.54 2.24
C GLU A 6 -54.65 14.36 2.37
N ASN A 7 -54.18 13.82 1.24
CA ASN A 7 -53.18 12.75 1.22
C ASN A 7 -51.87 13.19 1.90
N LEU A 8 -51.41 14.43 1.66
CA LEU A 8 -50.21 14.95 2.32
C LEU A 8 -50.40 15.08 3.83
N THR A 9 -51.53 15.63 4.29
CA THR A 9 -51.84 15.75 5.71
C THR A 9 -51.89 14.39 6.38
N GLN A 10 -52.54 13.41 5.74
CA GLN A 10 -52.62 12.04 6.26
C GLN A 10 -51.25 11.35 6.27
N PHE A 11 -50.44 11.55 5.24
CA PHE A 11 -49.08 11.03 5.14
C PHE A 11 -48.21 11.57 6.28
N VAL A 12 -48.20 12.89 6.50
CA VAL A 12 -47.46 13.52 7.60
C VAL A 12 -47.93 13.00 8.95
N ALA A 13 -49.24 12.97 9.19
CA ALA A 13 -49.81 12.48 10.45
C ALA A 13 -49.41 11.01 10.75
N THR A 14 -49.40 10.16 9.71
CA THR A 14 -49.00 8.75 9.84
C THR A 14 -47.55 8.61 10.32
N TYR A 15 -46.62 9.32 9.68
CA TYR A 15 -45.19 9.21 10.04
C TYR A 15 -44.81 10.02 11.28
N GLN A 16 -45.60 11.04 11.64
CA GLN A 16 -45.50 11.69 12.94
C GLN A 16 -45.89 10.73 14.06
N ALA A 17 -46.98 9.97 13.92
CA ALA A 17 -47.37 8.96 14.91
C ALA A 17 -46.28 7.88 15.08
N VAL A 18 -45.68 7.40 13.98
CA VAL A 18 -44.54 6.46 14.03
C VAL A 18 -43.33 7.08 14.74
N PHE A 19 -43.05 8.37 14.51
CA PHE A 19 -41.97 9.06 15.19
C PHE A 19 -42.21 9.11 16.71
N ASP A 20 -43.40 9.50 17.14
CA ASP A 20 -43.76 9.62 18.56
C ASP A 20 -43.73 8.27 19.28
N GLU A 21 -44.29 7.23 18.65
CA GLU A 21 -44.27 5.84 19.16
C GLU A 21 -42.84 5.36 19.37
N ARG A 22 -41.97 5.52 18.37
CA ARG A 22 -40.57 5.12 18.46
C ARG A 22 -39.82 5.96 19.49
N LEU A 23 -40.10 7.25 19.60
CA LEU A 23 -39.44 8.11 20.58
C LEU A 23 -39.76 7.66 22.02
N ALA A 24 -40.99 7.18 22.26
CA ALA A 24 -41.41 6.57 23.51
C ALA A 24 -40.70 5.24 23.80
N GLU A 25 -40.53 4.35 22.81
CA GLU A 25 -39.76 3.10 22.96
C GLU A 25 -38.31 3.35 23.44
N TYR A 26 -37.71 4.46 23.01
CA TYR A 26 -36.35 4.87 23.39
C TYR A 26 -36.28 5.72 24.67
N ALA A 27 -37.41 5.93 25.37
CA ALA A 27 -37.51 6.81 26.54
C ALA A 27 -36.94 8.22 26.31
N ALA A 28 -37.11 8.75 25.09
CA ALA A 28 -36.47 9.98 24.62
C ALA A 28 -37.47 11.13 24.34
N THR A 29 -38.69 11.03 24.86
CA THR A 29 -39.83 11.91 24.55
C THR A 29 -39.57 13.40 24.81
N ASN A 30 -38.77 13.73 25.83
CA ASN A 30 -38.45 15.12 26.20
C ASN A 30 -37.17 15.65 25.54
N LEU A 31 -36.49 14.85 24.70
CA LEU A 31 -35.17 15.19 24.16
C LEU A 31 -35.22 15.68 22.69
N MET A 32 -36.32 15.45 21.98
CA MET A 32 -36.48 15.82 20.58
C MET A 32 -37.98 15.94 20.25
N SER A 33 -38.37 16.98 19.52
CA SER A 33 -39.75 17.21 19.08
C SER A 33 -39.88 17.09 17.57
N TRP A 34 -41.04 16.60 17.12
CA TRP A 34 -41.39 16.54 15.70
C TRP A 34 -41.30 17.92 15.05
N ASN A 35 -41.75 18.98 15.75
CA ASN A 35 -41.81 20.35 15.22
C ASN A 35 -40.48 21.12 15.30
N ASP A 36 -39.41 20.51 15.81
CA ASP A 36 -38.11 21.20 15.87
C ASP A 36 -37.62 21.60 14.46
N PRO A 37 -37.01 22.79 14.31
CA PRO A 37 -36.45 23.24 13.03
C PRO A 37 -35.23 22.41 12.59
N SER A 38 -34.64 21.68 13.52
CA SER A 38 -33.54 20.75 13.28
C SER A 38 -33.54 19.61 14.29
N TRP A 39 -33.14 18.42 13.86
CA TRP A 39 -32.92 17.29 14.76
C TRP A 39 -31.42 17.05 14.97
N LEU A 40 -31.02 16.88 16.23
CA LEU A 40 -29.66 16.49 16.57
C LEU A 40 -29.40 15.06 16.11
N ALA A 41 -28.30 14.85 15.40
CA ALA A 41 -27.88 13.56 14.91
C ALA A 41 -26.40 13.31 15.22
N GLY A 42 -25.96 12.07 15.12
CA GLY A 42 -24.56 11.77 15.41
C GLY A 42 -24.26 11.70 16.90
N ASP A 43 -23.16 12.31 17.33
CA ASP A 43 -22.63 12.14 18.69
C ASP A 43 -23.59 12.68 19.76
N LYS A 44 -24.26 13.79 19.47
CA LYS A 44 -25.34 14.40 20.26
C LYS A 44 -26.73 13.97 19.79
N GLY A 45 -26.82 12.94 18.96
CA GLY A 45 -28.09 12.47 18.41
C GLY A 45 -28.99 11.83 19.46
N VAL A 46 -30.29 11.95 19.26
CA VAL A 46 -31.33 11.37 20.13
C VAL A 46 -31.83 10.06 19.51
N ALA A 47 -32.12 9.06 20.35
CA ALA A 47 -32.66 7.76 19.95
C ALA A 47 -31.89 7.11 18.76
N TRP A 48 -32.59 6.76 17.68
CA TRP A 48 -32.00 6.10 16.50
C TRP A 48 -31.07 7.00 15.66
N PHE A 49 -31.04 8.31 15.91
CA PHE A 49 -30.09 9.23 15.27
C PHE A 49 -28.73 9.29 15.98
N ARG A 50 -28.54 8.62 17.13
CA ARG A 50 -27.26 8.59 17.85
C ARG A 50 -26.22 7.74 17.13
N GLN A 51 -25.13 8.36 16.66
CA GLN A 51 -24.01 7.73 15.92
C GLN A 51 -22.66 8.42 16.21
N SER A 52 -21.54 7.89 15.72
CA SER A 52 -20.20 8.34 16.14
C SER A 52 -19.77 9.74 15.65
N LYS A 53 -20.40 10.29 14.60
CA LYS A 53 -20.01 11.57 13.97
C LYS A 53 -21.07 12.63 14.19
N ARG A 54 -20.72 13.77 14.79
CA ARG A 54 -21.61 14.94 14.95
C ARG A 54 -22.31 15.29 13.64
N ALA A 55 -23.62 15.46 13.70
CA ALA A 55 -24.43 15.91 12.58
C ALA A 55 -25.67 16.66 13.10
N VAL A 56 -26.27 17.46 12.23
CA VAL A 56 -27.55 18.10 12.50
C VAL A 56 -28.39 17.96 11.24
N LEU A 57 -29.61 17.46 11.38
CA LEU A 57 -30.59 17.37 10.31
C LEU A 57 -31.38 18.68 10.31
N ILE A 58 -31.20 19.52 9.30
CA ILE A 58 -31.81 20.86 9.25
C ILE A 58 -32.97 20.88 8.26
N PHE A 59 -34.16 21.27 8.74
CA PHE A 59 -35.38 21.29 7.93
C PHE A 59 -35.87 22.71 7.59
N SER A 60 -35.22 23.75 8.14
CA SER A 60 -35.70 25.13 8.05
C SER A 60 -35.25 25.92 6.83
N HIS A 61 -34.16 25.54 6.17
CA HIS A 61 -33.59 26.32 5.05
C HIS A 61 -32.78 25.46 4.07
N THR A 62 -32.50 25.95 2.85
CA THR A 62 -31.81 25.19 1.77
C THR A 62 -30.30 25.35 1.66
N GLU A 63 -29.67 26.22 2.46
CA GLU A 63 -28.24 26.56 2.33
C GLU A 63 -27.31 25.32 2.30
N MET A 64 -26.56 25.17 1.21
CA MET A 64 -25.52 24.14 1.03
C MET A 64 -24.68 24.43 -0.22
N GLN A 65 -23.63 23.62 -0.48
CA GLN A 65 -22.81 23.77 -1.68
C GLN A 65 -23.67 23.75 -2.96
N GLY A 66 -23.57 24.83 -3.75
CA GLY A 66 -24.28 25.05 -5.01
C GLY A 66 -25.69 25.63 -4.89
N ILE A 67 -26.17 25.94 -3.68
CA ILE A 67 -27.54 26.42 -3.44
C ILE A 67 -27.55 27.51 -2.35
N GLU A 68 -28.19 28.65 -2.63
CA GLU A 68 -28.37 29.74 -1.67
C GLU A 68 -29.43 29.43 -0.60
N ARG A 69 -29.47 30.27 0.44
CA ARG A 69 -30.41 30.12 1.53
C ARG A 69 -31.81 30.61 1.13
N ILE A 70 -32.76 29.68 1.09
CA ILE A 70 -34.20 29.95 1.05
C ILE A 70 -34.82 29.29 2.29
N ASP A 71 -35.68 30.01 2.99
CA ASP A 71 -36.44 29.46 4.12
C ASP A 71 -37.52 28.50 3.59
N ILE A 72 -37.64 27.35 4.25
CA ILE A 72 -38.49 26.24 3.80
C ILE A 72 -39.87 26.39 4.43
N ASP A 73 -40.90 26.34 3.58
CA ASP A 73 -42.32 26.35 4.00
C ASP A 73 -42.62 25.18 4.95
N ASP A 74 -43.49 25.43 5.94
CA ASP A 74 -43.79 24.44 6.97
C ASP A 74 -44.33 23.14 6.35
N ASN A 75 -45.23 23.20 5.37
CA ASN A 75 -45.77 21.98 4.74
C ASN A 75 -44.66 21.14 4.08
N TYR A 76 -43.66 21.80 3.50
CA TYR A 76 -42.51 21.11 2.92
C TYR A 76 -41.55 20.58 3.98
N ALA A 77 -41.33 21.31 5.07
CA ALA A 77 -40.55 20.84 6.21
C ALA A 77 -41.17 19.57 6.83
N GLN A 78 -42.49 19.57 7.02
CA GLN A 78 -43.25 18.41 7.52
C GLN A 78 -43.16 17.22 6.56
N PHE A 79 -43.27 17.48 5.24
CA PHE A 79 -43.07 16.47 4.20
C PHE A 79 -41.66 15.84 4.26
N MET A 80 -40.61 16.65 4.39
CA MET A 80 -39.23 16.13 4.50
C MET A 80 -39.06 15.23 5.73
N LYS A 81 -39.59 15.65 6.89
CA LYS A 81 -39.55 14.87 8.13
C LYS A 81 -40.22 13.51 7.96
N ALA A 82 -41.41 13.47 7.36
CA ALA A 82 -42.13 12.25 7.08
C ALA A 82 -41.36 11.29 6.15
N ILE A 83 -40.71 11.81 5.09
CA ILE A 83 -39.86 10.99 4.21
C ILE A 83 -38.65 10.40 4.94
N ILE A 84 -38.01 11.18 5.82
CA ILE A 84 -36.88 10.69 6.62
C ILE A 84 -37.32 9.54 7.54
N ILE A 85 -38.48 9.64 8.20
CA ILE A 85 -39.00 8.59 9.08
C ILE A 85 -39.42 7.35 8.29
N LEU A 86 -40.11 7.52 7.16
CA LEU A 86 -40.41 6.44 6.23
C LEU A 86 -39.14 5.67 5.83
N GLU A 87 -38.11 6.35 5.34
CA GLU A 87 -36.87 5.69 4.93
C GLU A 87 -36.10 5.06 6.10
N THR A 88 -36.25 5.61 7.30
CA THR A 88 -35.60 5.10 8.51
C THR A 88 -36.18 3.75 8.93
N PHE A 89 -37.51 3.60 8.88
CA PHE A 89 -38.21 2.41 9.39
C PHE A 89 -38.72 1.44 8.32
N ARG A 90 -38.70 1.82 7.03
CA ARG A 90 -38.94 0.88 5.91
C ARG A 90 -37.85 -0.19 5.80
N ARG A 91 -36.65 0.10 6.30
CA ARG A 91 -35.51 -0.80 6.28
C ARG A 91 -35.51 -1.62 7.56
N SER A 92 -35.02 -2.86 7.51
CA SER A 92 -34.87 -3.73 8.69
C SER A 92 -33.99 -3.11 9.79
N ARG A 93 -33.15 -2.11 9.44
CA ARG A 93 -32.33 -1.34 10.37
C ARG A 93 -32.25 0.13 9.93
N PRO A 94 -32.21 1.09 10.88
CA PRO A 94 -32.04 2.52 10.57
C PRO A 94 -30.79 2.81 9.72
N PRO A 95 -30.87 3.73 8.74
CA PRO A 95 -29.74 4.12 7.91
C PRO A 95 -28.67 4.88 8.71
N SER A 96 -27.45 4.97 8.15
CA SER A 96 -26.42 5.83 8.74
C SER A 96 -26.81 7.29 8.64
N VAL A 97 -26.40 8.12 9.60
CA VAL A 97 -26.65 9.58 9.61
C VAL A 97 -26.12 10.25 8.34
N ALA A 98 -25.02 9.74 7.77
CA ALA A 98 -24.51 10.20 6.49
C ALA A 98 -25.50 9.92 5.32
N THR A 99 -26.17 8.77 5.33
CA THR A 99 -27.18 8.41 4.33
C THR A 99 -28.43 9.27 4.52
N THR A 100 -28.88 9.45 5.77
CA THR A 100 -30.01 10.33 6.12
C THR A 100 -29.76 11.77 5.67
N ASN A 101 -28.56 12.30 5.93
CA ASN A 101 -28.14 13.63 5.45
C ASN A 101 -28.15 13.74 3.93
N LYS A 102 -27.73 12.70 3.20
CA LYS A 102 -27.80 12.69 1.73
C LYS A 102 -29.25 12.80 1.24
N ILE A 103 -30.16 12.02 1.82
CA ILE A 103 -31.60 12.07 1.50
C ILE A 103 -32.16 13.48 1.78
N LEU A 104 -31.91 14.02 2.97
CA LEU A 104 -32.36 15.36 3.34
C LEU A 104 -31.83 16.44 2.39
N ASN A 105 -30.55 16.37 2.04
CA ASN A 105 -29.95 17.31 1.10
C ASN A 105 -30.56 17.22 -0.29
N ILE A 106 -30.98 16.04 -0.76
CA ILE A 106 -31.73 15.87 -2.02
C ILE A 106 -33.08 16.59 -1.94
N LEU A 107 -33.84 16.35 -0.88
CA LEU A 107 -35.16 16.97 -0.70
C LEU A 107 -35.08 18.50 -0.60
N ARG A 108 -34.03 19.03 0.03
CA ARG A 108 -33.74 20.48 0.07
C ARG A 108 -33.39 21.04 -1.32
N ARG A 109 -32.69 20.28 -2.18
CA ARG A 109 -32.45 20.70 -3.58
C ARG A 109 -33.74 20.73 -4.40
N TRP A 110 -34.64 19.76 -4.18
CA TRP A 110 -35.94 19.74 -4.84
C TRP A 110 -36.78 20.96 -4.46
N TYR A 111 -36.80 21.34 -3.17
CA TYR A 111 -37.47 22.56 -2.72
C TYR A 111 -36.90 23.81 -3.38
N TYR A 112 -35.57 23.94 -3.35
CA TYR A 112 -34.90 25.07 -3.97
C TYR A 112 -35.26 25.21 -5.45
N GLU A 113 -35.20 24.11 -6.19
CA GLU A 113 -35.51 24.12 -7.62
C GLU A 113 -37.00 24.42 -7.87
N MET A 114 -37.91 23.89 -7.06
CA MET A 114 -39.34 24.16 -7.15
C MET A 114 -39.64 25.66 -7.00
N VAL A 115 -39.08 26.29 -5.95
CA VAL A 115 -39.25 27.72 -5.70
C VAL A 115 -38.67 28.54 -6.84
N LYS A 116 -37.48 28.18 -7.36
CA LYS A 116 -36.83 28.93 -8.45
C LYS A 116 -37.52 28.77 -9.81
N MET A 117 -38.01 27.57 -10.13
CA MET A 117 -38.66 27.30 -11.42
C MET A 117 -40.12 27.77 -11.47
N THR A 118 -40.84 27.69 -10.34
CA THR A 118 -42.31 27.85 -10.33
C THR A 118 -42.82 28.93 -9.37
N GLY A 119 -41.99 29.42 -8.45
CA GLY A 119 -42.42 30.30 -7.36
C GLY A 119 -43.26 29.62 -6.28
N GLN A 120 -43.53 28.32 -6.40
CA GLN A 120 -44.34 27.55 -5.45
C GLN A 120 -43.48 26.95 -4.33
N SER A 121 -44.06 26.78 -3.15
CA SER A 121 -43.38 26.23 -1.96
C SER A 121 -43.99 24.91 -1.46
N HIS A 122 -45.21 24.55 -1.89
CA HIS A 122 -45.91 23.38 -1.36
C HIS A 122 -45.48 22.07 -2.06
N PRO A 123 -45.28 20.94 -1.35
CA PRO A 123 -44.82 19.65 -1.93
C PRO A 123 -45.64 19.14 -3.12
N MET A 124 -46.93 19.45 -3.16
CA MET A 124 -47.84 19.00 -4.22
C MET A 124 -47.40 19.41 -5.63
N TYR A 125 -46.60 20.48 -5.75
CA TYR A 125 -46.13 21.02 -7.01
C TYR A 125 -44.86 20.33 -7.52
N LEU A 126 -44.27 19.40 -6.74
CA LEU A 126 -43.17 18.58 -7.21
C LEU A 126 -43.57 17.78 -8.45
N ASN A 127 -42.71 17.83 -9.46
CA ASN A 127 -42.87 17.13 -10.73
C ASN A 127 -41.51 16.68 -11.26
N SER A 128 -41.50 15.95 -12.38
CA SER A 128 -40.26 15.44 -12.98
C SER A 128 -39.29 16.55 -13.39
N ASP A 129 -39.80 17.66 -13.92
CA ASP A 129 -38.97 18.77 -14.42
C ASP A 129 -38.20 19.46 -13.29
N ILE A 130 -38.83 19.63 -12.13
CA ILE A 130 -38.19 20.16 -10.91
C ILE A 130 -37.05 19.25 -10.45
N ILE A 131 -37.29 17.94 -10.41
CA ILE A 131 -36.27 16.98 -9.99
C ILE A 131 -35.10 16.97 -10.98
N HIS A 132 -35.39 17.00 -12.28
CA HIS A 132 -34.39 17.11 -13.33
C HIS A 132 -33.63 18.43 -13.30
N GLY A 133 -34.29 19.56 -13.01
CA GLY A 133 -33.63 20.84 -12.74
C GLY A 133 -32.66 20.75 -11.55
N ALA A 134 -33.09 20.12 -10.46
CA ALA A 134 -32.24 19.91 -9.28
C ALA A 134 -31.03 19.01 -9.58
N MET A 135 -31.19 18.00 -10.45
CA MET A 135 -30.08 17.17 -10.94
C MET A 135 -29.07 17.99 -11.76
N ARG A 136 -29.54 18.80 -12.71
CA ARG A 136 -28.70 19.67 -13.55
C ARG A 136 -27.89 20.66 -12.71
N ARG A 137 -28.55 21.35 -11.77
CA ARG A 137 -27.88 22.28 -10.87
C ARG A 137 -26.84 21.59 -9.99
N HIS A 138 -27.14 20.39 -9.49
CA HIS A 138 -26.15 19.64 -8.71
C HIS A 138 -24.92 19.27 -9.55
N ASN A 139 -25.11 18.89 -10.81
CA ASN A 139 -24.04 18.63 -11.76
C ASN A 139 -23.18 19.87 -12.03
N GLU A 140 -23.80 21.02 -12.30
CA GLU A 140 -23.10 22.30 -12.54
C GLU A 140 -22.24 22.75 -11.36
N ASN A 141 -22.62 22.40 -10.13
CA ASN A 141 -21.96 22.83 -8.91
C ASN A 141 -21.07 21.75 -8.26
N SER A 142 -20.86 20.60 -8.93
CA SER A 142 -20.08 19.47 -8.40
C SER A 142 -18.98 19.06 -9.37
N ALA A 143 -17.73 19.03 -8.88
CA ALA A 143 -16.59 18.54 -9.67
C ALA A 143 -16.54 17.00 -9.81
N SER A 144 -17.35 16.26 -9.04
CA SER A 144 -17.32 14.78 -8.99
C SER A 144 -18.52 14.16 -9.70
N SER A 145 -18.29 13.63 -10.90
CA SER A 145 -19.33 12.94 -11.69
C SER A 145 -19.95 11.74 -10.95
N SER A 146 -19.15 10.99 -10.18
CA SER A 146 -19.65 9.86 -9.37
C SER A 146 -20.61 10.31 -8.26
N ASN A 147 -20.34 11.47 -7.64
CA ASN A 147 -21.21 12.01 -6.60
C ASN A 147 -22.54 12.50 -7.19
N VAL A 148 -22.49 13.14 -8.37
CA VAL A 148 -23.68 13.57 -9.10
C VAL A 148 -24.56 12.39 -9.46
N SER A 149 -23.98 11.29 -9.92
CA SER A 149 -24.76 10.08 -10.25
C SER A 149 -25.35 9.42 -9.02
N ASP A 150 -24.58 9.27 -7.93
CA ASP A 150 -25.11 8.76 -6.65
C ASP A 150 -26.29 9.61 -6.16
N TYR A 151 -26.20 10.94 -6.27
CA TYR A 151 -27.30 11.85 -5.98
C TYR A 151 -28.52 11.55 -6.86
N CYS A 152 -28.32 11.42 -8.17
CA CYS A 152 -29.41 11.19 -9.12
C CYS A 152 -30.09 9.83 -8.91
N ASP A 153 -29.34 8.77 -8.61
CA ASP A 153 -29.87 7.44 -8.31
C ASP A 153 -30.75 7.45 -7.05
N ILE A 154 -30.29 8.14 -6.00
CA ILE A 154 -31.08 8.29 -4.77
C ILE A 154 -32.33 9.14 -5.05
N ALA A 155 -32.22 10.22 -5.84
CA ALA A 155 -33.36 11.06 -6.21
C ALA A 155 -34.44 10.27 -6.98
N VAL A 156 -34.05 9.45 -7.96
CA VAL A 156 -34.96 8.56 -8.69
C VAL A 156 -35.60 7.53 -7.74
N SER A 157 -34.81 6.96 -6.82
CA SER A 157 -35.35 6.04 -5.83
C SER A 157 -36.39 6.71 -4.92
N LEU A 158 -36.14 7.94 -4.46
CA LEU A 158 -37.07 8.70 -3.63
C LEU A 158 -38.36 9.03 -4.38
N ALA A 159 -38.28 9.47 -5.63
CA ALA A 159 -39.45 9.73 -6.47
C ALA A 159 -40.35 8.48 -6.60
N ARG A 160 -39.74 7.31 -6.79
CA ARG A 160 -40.46 6.02 -6.84
C ARG A 160 -41.09 5.63 -5.50
N ILE A 161 -40.47 5.98 -4.38
CA ILE A 161 -41.00 5.71 -3.02
C ILE A 161 -42.21 6.59 -2.72
N ILE A 162 -42.20 7.84 -3.20
CA ILE A 162 -43.28 8.81 -2.95
C ILE A 162 -44.51 8.54 -3.83
N ARG A 163 -44.31 8.02 -5.04
CA ARG A 163 -45.37 7.81 -6.04
C ARG A 163 -46.63 7.08 -5.51
N PRO A 164 -46.55 5.97 -4.76
CA PRO A 164 -47.73 5.24 -4.30
C PRO A 164 -48.62 6.05 -3.34
N PHE A 165 -48.07 7.07 -2.70
CA PHE A 165 -48.81 7.89 -1.73
C PHE A 165 -49.64 8.99 -2.39
N ASN A 166 -49.52 9.20 -3.71
CA ASN A 166 -50.30 10.18 -4.47
C ASN A 166 -50.32 11.55 -3.75
N LEU A 167 -49.14 12.16 -3.59
CA LEU A 167 -48.93 13.43 -2.86
C LEU A 167 -48.76 14.64 -3.78
N THR A 168 -48.61 14.42 -5.08
CA THR A 168 -48.27 15.44 -6.08
C THR A 168 -49.33 15.55 -7.16
N LEU A 169 -49.50 16.75 -7.72
CA LEU A 169 -50.47 17.03 -8.78
C LEU A 169 -50.18 16.28 -10.08
N SER A 170 -48.91 15.91 -10.29
CA SER A 170 -48.45 15.13 -11.43
C SER A 170 -47.66 13.92 -10.95
N ASN A 171 -47.73 12.82 -11.69
CA ASN A 171 -46.89 11.65 -11.41
C ASN A 171 -45.43 11.97 -11.63
N ILE A 172 -44.61 11.75 -10.61
CA ILE A 172 -43.17 11.95 -10.71
C ILE A 172 -42.55 10.72 -11.41
N GLU A 173 -42.22 10.89 -12.68
CA GLU A 173 -41.44 9.94 -13.48
C GLU A 173 -40.12 10.57 -13.88
N CYS A 174 -39.06 10.23 -13.15
CA CYS A 174 -37.72 10.74 -13.43
C CYS A 174 -36.75 9.58 -13.62
N GLN A 175 -35.80 9.80 -14.53
CA GLN A 175 -34.63 8.95 -14.73
C GLN A 175 -33.38 9.74 -14.37
N ASN A 176 -32.30 9.03 -14.07
CA ASN A 176 -31.00 9.63 -13.80
C ASN A 176 -30.49 10.30 -15.09
N GLN A 177 -30.42 11.64 -15.11
CA GLN A 177 -29.95 12.43 -16.26
C GLN A 177 -28.42 12.45 -16.40
N PHE A 178 -27.73 12.20 -15.29
CA PHE A 178 -26.27 12.19 -15.23
C PHE A 178 -25.82 10.84 -14.69
N PRO A 179 -26.11 9.74 -15.42
CA PRO A 179 -25.61 8.44 -15.05
C PRO A 179 -24.11 8.45 -15.29
N SER A 180 -23.35 8.97 -14.32
CA SER A 180 -21.98 8.53 -14.17
C SER A 180 -22.11 7.06 -13.84
N ARG A 181 -21.68 6.20 -14.76
CA ARG A 181 -21.63 4.76 -14.54
C ARG A 181 -20.76 4.54 -13.31
N ASN A 182 -21.36 4.53 -12.12
CA ASN A 182 -20.75 3.90 -10.97
C ASN A 182 -20.74 2.43 -11.33
N HIS A 183 -19.59 2.05 -11.87
CA HIS A 183 -19.03 0.77 -12.28
C HIS A 183 -19.55 -0.42 -11.47
N THR A 184 -20.84 -0.71 -11.60
CA THR A 184 -21.53 -1.78 -10.90
C THR A 184 -21.64 -2.97 -11.85
N ASN A 185 -21.01 -4.03 -11.39
CA ASN A 185 -20.90 -5.45 -11.78
C ASN A 185 -21.28 -5.93 -13.20
N ASN A 186 -22.32 -5.44 -13.88
CA ASN A 186 -22.79 -6.07 -15.13
C ASN A 186 -22.23 -5.49 -16.43
N THR A 187 -21.59 -4.32 -16.43
CA THR A 187 -20.93 -3.75 -17.63
C THR A 187 -19.39 -3.75 -17.54
N LYS A 188 -18.80 -4.38 -16.51
CA LYS A 188 -17.33 -4.47 -16.35
C LYS A 188 -16.67 -5.40 -17.38
N LYS A 189 -17.40 -6.42 -17.87
CA LYS A 189 -16.95 -7.29 -18.98
C LYS A 189 -16.73 -6.52 -20.29
N ARG A 190 -17.44 -5.41 -20.52
CA ARG A 190 -17.31 -4.61 -21.76
C ARG A 190 -16.25 -3.52 -21.69
N LYS A 191 -15.88 -3.04 -20.49
CA LYS A 191 -14.75 -2.09 -20.35
C LYS A 191 -13.37 -2.74 -20.53
N ALA A 192 -13.23 -4.05 -20.31
CA ALA A 192 -11.98 -4.73 -20.67
C ALA A 192 -11.70 -4.69 -22.19
N ALA A 193 -12.73 -4.44 -23.01
CA ALA A 193 -12.58 -4.33 -24.46
C ALA A 193 -12.36 -2.88 -24.96
N ASP A 194 -12.74 -1.85 -24.18
CA ASP A 194 -12.77 -0.44 -24.61
C ASP A 194 -11.91 0.51 -23.75
N SER A 195 -11.23 0.02 -22.70
CA SER A 195 -10.39 0.87 -21.85
C SER A 195 -8.96 0.90 -22.39
N ASN A 196 -8.45 2.08 -22.72
CA ASN A 196 -7.06 2.24 -23.14
C ASN A 196 -6.12 1.95 -21.94
N PRO A 197 -5.12 1.05 -22.04
CA PRO A 197 -4.25 0.64 -20.93
C PRO A 197 -3.42 1.76 -20.27
N GLU A 198 -3.38 2.94 -20.89
CA GLU A 198 -2.61 4.11 -20.46
C GLU A 198 -3.34 5.00 -19.44
N ASP A 199 -4.66 4.90 -19.30
CA ASP A 199 -5.45 5.85 -18.51
C ASP A 199 -5.65 5.35 -17.07
N THR A 200 -4.57 5.28 -16.28
CA THR A 200 -4.63 4.96 -14.84
C THR A 200 -4.40 6.15 -13.92
N ASN A 201 -5.19 6.15 -12.84
CA ASN A 201 -5.15 7.15 -11.79
C ASN A 201 -4.04 6.77 -10.77
N ASP A 202 -2.80 6.89 -11.21
CA ASP A 202 -1.56 6.47 -10.53
C ASP A 202 -1.29 7.24 -9.22
N ASN A 203 -1.95 8.39 -9.05
CA ASN A 203 -1.88 9.27 -7.87
C ASN A 203 -2.36 8.65 -6.53
N LYS A 204 -2.67 7.34 -6.49
CA LYS A 204 -3.24 6.65 -5.32
C LYS A 204 -2.39 5.48 -4.79
N LEU A 205 -1.23 5.22 -5.36
CA LEU A 205 -0.32 4.15 -4.96
C LEU A 205 0.93 4.73 -4.28
N ILE A 206 1.64 3.90 -3.49
CA ILE A 206 2.88 4.37 -2.84
C ILE A 206 4.00 4.45 -3.87
N SER A 207 4.76 5.54 -3.87
CA SER A 207 6.01 5.59 -4.63
C SER A 207 7.05 4.67 -3.98
N ILE A 208 8.04 4.23 -4.75
CA ILE A 208 9.16 3.44 -4.23
C ILE A 208 9.93 4.27 -3.18
N ARG A 209 10.13 5.56 -3.46
CA ARG A 209 10.81 6.47 -2.55
C ARG A 209 10.06 6.59 -1.22
N ALA A 210 8.74 6.78 -1.25
CA ALA A 210 7.91 6.80 -0.04
C ALA A 210 7.96 5.48 0.74
N PHE A 211 8.01 4.33 0.07
CA PHE A 211 8.17 3.04 0.73
C PHE A 211 9.54 2.89 1.42
N ILE A 212 10.61 3.29 0.74
CA ILE A 212 11.96 3.31 1.34
C ILE A 212 12.00 4.26 2.53
N SER A 213 11.38 5.43 2.44
CA SER A 213 11.29 6.38 3.55
C SER A 213 10.55 5.83 4.76
N ILE A 214 9.55 4.95 4.58
CA ILE A 214 8.92 4.22 5.70
C ILE A 214 9.91 3.26 6.35
N ILE A 215 10.76 2.56 5.58
CA ILE A 215 11.79 1.67 6.13
C ILE A 215 12.87 2.49 6.85
N GLU A 216 13.26 3.64 6.31
CA GLU A 216 14.22 4.56 6.94
C GLU A 216 13.74 5.01 8.34
N LEU A 217 12.42 5.07 8.59
CA LEU A 217 11.88 5.34 9.94
C LEU A 217 12.33 4.34 11.00
N LEU A 218 12.66 3.09 10.63
CA LEU A 218 13.21 2.10 11.58
C LEU A 218 14.44 2.64 12.31
N TYR A 219 15.26 3.40 11.59
CA TYR A 219 16.52 3.93 12.10
C TYR A 219 16.42 5.40 12.52
N LEU A 220 15.48 6.16 11.95
CA LEU A 220 15.35 7.59 12.18
C LEU A 220 14.36 7.96 13.31
N ALA A 221 13.41 7.09 13.65
CA ALA A 221 12.43 7.34 14.72
C ALA A 221 13.10 7.41 16.10
N LYS A 222 13.03 8.57 16.77
CA LYS A 222 13.68 8.80 18.06
C LYS A 222 12.70 8.72 19.22
N SER A 223 11.56 9.39 19.10
CA SER A 223 10.55 9.46 20.18
C SER A 223 9.70 8.18 20.25
N ASN A 224 9.13 7.90 21.42
CA ASN A 224 8.22 6.78 21.62
C ASN A 224 7.01 6.88 20.67
N GLY A 225 6.49 8.09 20.44
CA GLY A 225 5.44 8.35 19.46
C GLY A 225 5.80 7.93 18.04
N GLU A 226 6.95 8.37 17.54
CA GLU A 226 7.43 8.00 16.20
C GLU A 226 7.59 6.48 16.04
N LYS A 227 8.10 5.80 17.08
CA LYS A 227 8.25 4.34 17.10
C LYS A 227 6.90 3.61 17.10
N ILE A 228 5.92 4.10 17.86
CA ILE A 228 4.54 3.58 17.84
C ILE A 228 3.93 3.75 16.44
N PHE A 229 4.11 4.92 15.83
CA PHE A 229 3.59 5.20 14.49
C PHE A 229 4.23 4.32 13.40
N TYR A 230 5.55 4.15 13.44
CA TYR A 230 6.27 3.26 12.54
C TYR A 230 5.73 1.83 12.59
N ASN A 231 5.60 1.26 13.81
CA ASN A 231 5.06 -0.08 14.02
C ASN A 231 3.60 -0.20 13.55
N CYS A 232 2.79 0.84 13.75
CA CYS A 232 1.43 0.95 13.22
C CYS A 232 1.41 0.87 11.69
N ILE A 233 2.26 1.62 10.99
CA ILE A 233 2.35 1.56 9.52
C ILE A 233 2.80 0.18 9.06
N LEU A 234 3.84 -0.40 9.66
CA LEU A 234 4.31 -1.73 9.29
C LEU A 234 3.20 -2.76 9.41
N LEU A 235 2.43 -2.73 10.51
CA LEU A 235 1.35 -3.68 10.70
C LEU A 235 0.24 -3.49 9.66
N LEU A 236 -0.06 -2.25 9.25
CA LEU A 236 -0.97 -1.97 8.13
C LEU A 236 -0.44 -2.50 6.79
N ILE A 237 0.88 -2.42 6.55
CA ILE A 237 1.54 -2.93 5.33
C ILE A 237 1.58 -4.46 5.32
N ILE A 238 1.73 -5.12 6.46
CA ILE A 238 1.77 -6.59 6.54
C ILE A 238 0.36 -7.17 6.38
N THR A 239 -0.63 -6.54 7.01
CA THR A 239 -2.00 -7.08 7.10
C THR A 239 -2.96 -6.58 6.02
N GLY A 240 -2.71 -5.40 5.46
CA GLY A 240 -3.64 -4.76 4.51
C GLY A 240 -4.92 -4.24 5.14
N TRP A 241 -4.95 -4.10 6.46
CA TRP A 241 -6.11 -3.65 7.19
C TRP A 241 -6.49 -2.20 6.90
N ARG A 242 -7.76 -1.88 7.14
CA ARG A 242 -8.21 -0.51 7.30
C ARG A 242 -7.76 0.01 8.66
N PHE A 243 -7.60 1.32 8.75
CA PHE A 243 -7.26 1.96 10.03
C PHE A 243 -8.23 1.57 11.16
N GLN A 244 -9.54 1.49 10.90
CA GLN A 244 -10.52 1.09 11.93
C GLN A 244 -10.31 -0.33 12.45
N GLU A 245 -9.84 -1.25 11.60
CA GLU A 245 -9.54 -2.64 11.99
C GLU A 245 -8.33 -2.64 12.93
N LEU A 246 -7.27 -1.89 12.58
CA LEU A 246 -6.06 -1.70 13.39
C LEU A 246 -6.35 -0.99 14.73
N GLN A 247 -7.18 0.05 14.71
CA GLN A 247 -7.51 0.86 15.90
C GLN A 247 -8.16 0.01 17.01
N SER A 248 -8.82 -1.08 16.65
CA SER A 248 -9.51 -1.99 17.57
C SER A 248 -8.66 -3.18 18.06
N ILE A 249 -7.40 -3.27 17.63
CA ILE A 249 -6.52 -4.38 18.01
C ILE A 249 -6.22 -4.31 19.49
N ARG A 250 -6.39 -5.45 20.15
CA ARG A 250 -6.12 -5.63 21.58
C ARG A 250 -4.72 -6.21 21.80
N ILE A 251 -4.18 -6.01 23.00
CA ILE A 251 -2.90 -6.59 23.42
C ILE A 251 -2.93 -8.14 23.42
N ASP A 252 -4.09 -8.74 23.67
CA ASP A 252 -4.32 -10.18 23.70
C ASP A 252 -4.76 -10.77 22.34
N ALA A 253 -4.58 -10.01 21.25
CA ALA A 253 -5.07 -10.40 19.93
C ALA A 253 -4.30 -11.57 19.29
N LEU A 254 -3.08 -11.88 19.75
CA LEU A 254 -2.25 -12.94 19.17
C LEU A 254 -2.77 -14.34 19.55
N ILE A 255 -2.96 -15.19 18.55
CA ILE A 255 -3.37 -16.58 18.68
C ILE A 255 -2.24 -17.47 18.16
N LYS A 256 -1.66 -18.30 19.02
CA LYS A 256 -0.66 -19.31 18.61
C LYS A 256 -1.32 -20.68 18.52
N ARG A 257 -1.06 -21.40 17.43
CA ARG A 257 -1.50 -22.80 17.24
C ARG A 257 -0.32 -23.66 16.80
N SER A 258 0.02 -24.68 17.57
CA SER A 258 1.09 -25.64 17.25
C SER A 258 0.87 -26.30 15.89
N LEU A 259 1.92 -26.45 15.09
CA LEU A 259 1.89 -27.26 13.87
C LEU A 259 1.83 -28.75 14.21
N LYS A 260 1.32 -29.56 13.28
CA LYS A 260 1.22 -31.02 13.41
C LYS A 260 1.55 -31.69 12.07
N GLY A 261 2.07 -32.92 12.13
CA GLY A 261 2.39 -33.73 10.95
C GLY A 261 3.47 -33.11 10.06
N ASP A 262 3.33 -33.27 8.76
CA ASP A 262 4.31 -32.85 7.74
C ASP A 262 4.70 -31.37 7.83
N LYS A 263 3.77 -30.50 8.27
CA LYS A 263 4.03 -29.07 8.43
C LYS A 263 5.00 -28.75 9.57
N LEU A 264 5.02 -29.58 10.62
CA LEU A 264 5.94 -29.43 11.74
C LEU A 264 7.35 -29.88 11.34
N LEU A 265 7.47 -31.04 10.66
CA LEU A 265 8.74 -31.50 10.11
C LEU A 265 9.34 -30.44 9.17
N TYR A 266 8.54 -29.91 8.25
CA TYR A 266 8.96 -28.86 7.34
C TYR A 266 9.41 -27.58 8.08
N ALA A 267 8.75 -27.19 9.16
CA ALA A 267 9.17 -26.03 9.94
C ALA A 267 10.53 -26.26 10.62
N GLN A 268 10.75 -27.46 11.16
CA GLN A 268 12.00 -27.87 11.81
C GLN A 268 13.17 -27.94 10.82
N GLU A 269 12.95 -28.51 9.64
CA GLU A 269 13.96 -28.58 8.57
C GLU A 269 14.41 -27.21 8.05
N HIS A 270 13.60 -26.16 8.26
CA HIS A 270 13.78 -24.83 7.69
C HIS A 270 13.95 -23.71 8.73
N GLU A 271 14.12 -24.06 10.02
CA GLU A 271 14.26 -23.10 11.12
C GLU A 271 13.10 -22.06 11.18
N LEU A 272 11.93 -22.46 10.71
CA LEU A 272 10.71 -21.65 10.75
C LEU A 272 9.98 -21.87 12.09
N PRO A 273 9.15 -20.92 12.53
CA PRO A 273 8.35 -21.11 13.74
C PRO A 273 7.47 -22.37 13.66
N GLU A 274 7.54 -23.22 14.69
CA GLU A 274 6.79 -24.48 14.81
C GLU A 274 5.28 -24.28 15.10
N TYR A 275 4.77 -23.07 14.90
CA TYR A 275 3.38 -22.69 15.15
C TYR A 275 2.86 -21.73 14.08
N ASN A 276 1.56 -21.79 13.85
CA ASN A 276 0.84 -20.74 13.13
C ASN A 276 0.53 -19.58 14.09
N LEU A 277 0.82 -18.36 13.65
CA LEU A 277 0.42 -17.14 14.34
C LEU A 277 -0.81 -16.52 13.67
N GLY A 278 -1.83 -16.26 14.46
CA GLY A 278 -3.02 -15.52 14.06
C GLY A 278 -3.13 -14.21 14.83
N ILE A 279 -3.74 -13.18 14.23
CA ILE A 279 -4.14 -11.95 14.92
C ILE A 279 -5.66 -11.84 14.87
N LYS A 280 -6.31 -11.84 16.03
CA LYS A 280 -7.77 -11.68 16.17
C LYS A 280 -8.13 -10.20 16.07
N TYR A 281 -9.06 -9.86 15.19
CA TYR A 281 -9.47 -8.48 14.96
C TYR A 281 -10.96 -8.36 14.61
N LEU A 282 -11.51 -7.15 14.76
CA LEU A 282 -12.86 -6.83 14.32
C LEU A 282 -12.83 -6.29 12.89
N GLY A 283 -13.38 -7.04 11.94
CA GLY A 283 -13.41 -6.67 10.53
C GLY A 283 -14.39 -5.52 10.26
N ALA A 284 -14.01 -4.57 9.39
CA ALA A 284 -14.88 -3.45 9.04
C ALA A 284 -16.03 -3.86 8.11
N LYS A 285 -16.99 -2.95 7.89
CA LYS A 285 -18.14 -3.15 7.00
C LYS A 285 -18.94 -4.42 7.30
N LYS A 286 -19.26 -4.67 8.58
CA LYS A 286 -20.11 -5.79 8.99
C LYS A 286 -19.44 -7.17 8.89
N SER A 287 -18.12 -7.23 8.72
CA SER A 287 -17.39 -8.49 8.67
C SER A 287 -17.35 -9.20 10.03
N GLY A 288 -17.57 -8.53 11.16
CA GLY A 288 -17.48 -9.17 12.48
C GLY A 288 -16.08 -9.67 12.81
N TRP A 289 -15.96 -10.52 13.83
CA TRP A 289 -14.66 -11.03 14.31
C TRP A 289 -13.99 -11.95 13.30
N ARG A 290 -12.70 -11.74 13.06
CA ARG A 290 -11.86 -12.49 12.13
C ARG A 290 -10.49 -12.76 12.73
N THR A 291 -9.77 -13.68 12.11
CA THR A 291 -8.37 -13.97 12.43
C THR A 291 -7.55 -13.84 11.15
N PHE A 292 -6.56 -12.96 11.17
CA PHE A 292 -5.53 -12.88 10.14
C PHE A 292 -4.45 -13.92 10.46
N TRP A 293 -4.25 -14.91 9.59
CA TRP A 293 -3.19 -15.89 9.74
C TRP A 293 -1.93 -15.41 9.01
N ALA A 294 -0.83 -15.24 9.77
CA ALA A 294 0.42 -14.73 9.24
C ALA A 294 1.16 -15.76 8.39
N ALA A 295 1.92 -15.28 7.41
CA ALA A 295 2.87 -16.11 6.68
C ALA A 295 4.04 -16.49 7.63
N PRO A 296 4.61 -17.71 7.53
CA PRO A 296 5.69 -18.15 8.42
C PRO A 296 6.87 -17.18 8.50
N SER A 297 7.24 -16.55 7.38
CA SER A 297 8.34 -15.59 7.30
C SER A 297 8.08 -14.26 8.01
N THR A 298 6.82 -13.89 8.27
CA THR A 298 6.45 -12.61 8.92
C THR A 298 6.11 -12.75 10.39
N ILE A 299 6.03 -13.99 10.93
CA ILE A 299 5.67 -14.28 12.32
C ILE A 299 6.57 -13.52 13.30
N LYS A 300 7.90 -13.67 13.18
CA LYS A 300 8.88 -13.02 14.07
C LYS A 300 8.75 -11.48 14.04
N LEU A 301 8.48 -10.91 12.87
CA LEU A 301 8.27 -9.47 12.72
C LEU A 301 6.99 -9.00 13.42
N ILE A 302 5.88 -9.74 13.28
CA ILE A 302 4.62 -9.41 13.94
C ILE A 302 4.78 -9.49 15.47
N GLU A 303 5.45 -10.52 15.98
CA GLU A 303 5.71 -10.64 17.41
C GLU A 303 6.57 -9.49 17.93
N SER A 304 7.67 -9.16 17.22
CA SER A 304 8.52 -8.01 17.53
C SER A 304 7.74 -6.69 17.54
N ILE A 305 6.81 -6.48 16.60
CA ILE A 305 5.91 -5.32 16.57
C ILE A 305 5.03 -5.28 17.83
N PHE A 306 4.40 -6.41 18.20
CA PHE A 306 3.57 -6.49 19.39
C PHE A 306 4.37 -6.22 20.67
N ASP A 307 5.52 -6.88 20.83
CA ASP A 307 6.38 -6.72 22.00
C ASP A 307 6.89 -5.28 22.14
N ALA A 308 7.36 -4.69 21.02
CA ALA A 308 7.83 -3.31 21.01
C ALA A 308 6.71 -2.32 21.36
N VAL A 309 5.52 -2.47 20.78
CA VAL A 309 4.39 -1.57 21.03
C VAL A 309 3.85 -1.76 22.45
N MET A 310 3.77 -3.00 22.96
CA MET A 310 3.36 -3.26 24.35
C MET A 310 4.30 -2.57 25.33
N ALA A 311 5.63 -2.67 25.13
CA ALA A 311 6.62 -1.99 25.96
C ALA A 311 6.50 -0.45 25.87
N LEU A 312 6.34 0.10 24.66
CA LEU A 312 6.20 1.55 24.46
C LEU A 312 4.91 2.14 25.05
N THR A 313 3.88 1.31 25.23
CA THR A 313 2.56 1.75 25.70
C THR A 313 2.27 1.37 27.16
N ASP A 314 3.19 0.67 27.83
CA ASP A 314 2.96 0.14 29.18
C ASP A 314 2.65 1.25 30.21
N GLU A 315 3.46 2.30 30.29
CA GLU A 315 3.23 3.42 31.22
C GLU A 315 1.85 4.07 31.01
N SER A 316 1.49 4.33 29.74
CA SER A 316 0.17 4.86 29.37
C SER A 316 -0.97 3.92 29.79
N ARG A 317 -0.74 2.61 29.70
CA ARG A 317 -1.72 1.59 30.09
C ARG A 317 -1.89 1.54 31.61
N GLN A 318 -0.80 1.57 32.37
CA GLN A 318 -0.85 1.57 33.84
C GLN A 318 -1.62 2.79 34.37
N ILE A 319 -1.40 3.97 33.76
CA ILE A 319 -2.16 5.19 34.08
C ILE A 319 -3.66 4.98 33.86
N LEU A 320 -4.07 4.43 32.71
CA LEU A 320 -5.48 4.16 32.41
C LEU A 320 -6.11 3.13 33.37
N ILE A 321 -5.37 2.07 33.72
CA ILE A 321 -5.80 1.07 34.72
C ILE A 321 -6.01 1.72 36.08
N GLN A 322 -5.09 2.60 36.52
CA GLN A 322 -5.23 3.34 37.77
C GLN A 322 -6.51 4.19 37.77
N TYR A 323 -6.77 4.95 36.70
CA TYR A 323 -7.98 5.77 36.60
C TYR A 323 -9.24 4.92 36.62
N ARG A 324 -9.23 3.76 35.97
CA ARG A 324 -10.39 2.87 35.96
C ARG A 324 -10.64 2.25 37.34
N ASN A 325 -9.58 1.83 38.03
CA ASN A 325 -9.66 1.27 39.38
C ASN A 325 -10.19 2.29 40.41
N SER A 326 -9.94 3.60 40.20
CA SER A 326 -10.54 4.66 41.01
C SER A 326 -11.97 5.01 40.60
N GLY A 327 -12.55 4.37 39.59
CA GLY A 327 -13.86 4.76 39.05
C GLY A 327 -13.82 6.11 38.32
N PHE A 328 -12.64 6.55 37.89
CA PHE A 328 -12.37 7.86 37.28
C PHE A 328 -12.67 9.03 38.20
N THR A 329 -12.39 8.91 39.50
CA THR A 329 -12.48 10.01 40.48
C THR A 329 -11.11 10.59 40.84
N ASP A 330 -10.04 9.90 40.48
CA ASP A 330 -8.68 10.23 40.89
C ASP A 330 -7.71 10.02 39.72
N PHE A 331 -7.14 11.13 39.26
CA PHE A 331 -6.26 11.25 38.10
C PHE A 331 -4.83 11.65 38.47
N LEU A 332 -4.53 11.78 39.77
CA LEU A 332 -3.22 12.23 40.22
C LEU A 332 -2.19 11.10 40.10
N PRO A 333 -1.04 11.34 39.44
CA PRO A 333 0.08 10.40 39.42
C PRO A 333 0.55 10.05 40.84
N PRO A 334 0.92 8.79 41.12
CA PRO A 334 1.40 8.37 42.44
C PRO A 334 2.58 9.21 42.95
N SER A 335 3.51 9.57 42.06
CA SER A 335 4.66 10.42 42.38
C SER A 335 4.26 11.80 42.90
N ILE A 336 3.19 12.39 42.35
CA ILE A 336 2.66 13.68 42.81
C ILE A 336 1.92 13.52 44.14
N ARG A 337 1.21 12.40 44.32
CA ARG A 337 0.51 12.10 45.58
C ARG A 337 1.46 12.01 46.76
N ALA A 338 2.61 11.36 46.55
CA ALA A 338 3.65 11.14 47.56
C ALA A 338 4.35 12.42 48.04
N LEU A 339 4.26 13.52 47.29
CA LEU A 339 4.85 14.80 47.70
C LEU A 339 4.19 15.30 49.00
N PRO A 340 4.97 15.76 50.01
CA PRO A 340 4.42 16.19 51.29
C PRO A 340 3.68 17.53 51.23
N HIS A 341 3.89 18.31 50.17
CA HIS A 341 3.29 19.64 49.98
C HIS A 341 2.15 19.60 48.94
N ASP A 342 1.10 20.39 49.16
CA ASP A 342 -0.03 20.50 48.20
C ASP A 342 0.27 21.43 47.01
N LEU A 343 1.10 22.45 47.24
CA LEU A 343 1.52 23.40 46.20
C LEU A 343 2.74 22.87 45.46
N ILE A 344 2.59 22.64 44.17
CA ILE A 344 3.62 22.07 43.30
C ILE A 344 4.01 23.10 42.25
N GLU A 345 5.32 23.30 42.08
CA GLU A 345 5.84 24.22 41.09
C GLU A 345 5.68 23.63 39.67
N VAL A 346 5.30 24.45 38.70
CA VAL A 346 5.00 23.97 37.34
C VAL A 346 6.16 23.21 36.69
N SER A 347 7.40 23.52 37.03
CA SER A 347 8.59 22.84 36.49
C SER A 347 8.75 21.43 37.04
N GLU A 348 8.25 21.14 38.24
CA GLU A 348 8.21 19.80 38.83
C GLU A 348 7.21 18.88 38.10
N LEU A 349 6.28 19.44 37.32
CA LEU A 349 5.31 18.68 36.53
C LEU A 349 5.92 18.08 35.24
N ASN A 350 7.14 18.48 34.87
CA ASN A 350 7.86 17.91 33.75
C ASN A 350 8.33 16.48 34.09
N GLY A 351 8.04 15.52 33.22
CA GLY A 351 8.23 14.09 33.45
C GLY A 351 7.12 13.41 34.26
N LEU A 352 6.19 14.17 34.85
CA LEU A 352 5.10 13.62 35.67
C LEU A 352 3.72 13.82 35.02
N VAL A 353 3.41 15.05 34.60
CA VAL A 353 2.15 15.40 33.91
C VAL A 353 2.42 15.74 32.45
N PHE A 354 3.55 16.40 32.19
CA PHE A 354 3.94 16.84 30.87
C PHE A 354 5.31 16.32 30.48
N SER A 355 5.58 16.25 29.18
CA SER A 355 6.94 16.08 28.64
C SER A 355 7.12 17.03 27.48
N GLY A 356 8.32 17.57 27.28
CA GLY A 356 8.57 18.48 26.17
C GLY A 356 9.99 19.03 26.13
N SER A 357 10.40 19.49 24.95
CA SER A 357 11.72 20.11 24.75
C SER A 357 11.72 21.61 25.06
N GLY A 358 10.55 22.26 25.09
CA GLY A 358 10.43 23.72 25.21
C GLY A 358 10.88 24.50 23.98
N GLY A 359 11.21 23.81 22.88
CA GLY A 359 11.68 24.41 21.63
C GLY A 359 13.00 25.18 21.78
N THR A 360 13.17 26.24 21.00
CA THR A 360 14.40 27.08 21.01
C THR A 360 14.64 27.80 22.34
N ARG A 361 13.61 27.92 23.19
CA ARG A 361 13.68 28.59 24.50
C ARG A 361 13.97 27.62 25.65
N GLY A 362 14.17 26.33 25.38
CA GLY A 362 14.48 25.31 26.37
C GLY A 362 13.52 25.31 27.57
N ASN A 363 14.06 25.19 28.78
CA ASN A 363 13.28 25.08 30.02
C ASN A 363 12.32 26.25 30.26
N ALA A 364 12.70 27.49 29.92
CA ALA A 364 11.83 28.66 30.07
C ALA A 364 10.62 28.59 29.11
N GLY A 365 10.85 28.10 27.89
CA GLY A 365 9.79 27.81 26.91
C GLY A 365 8.85 26.70 27.37
N LEU A 366 9.41 25.64 27.95
CA LEU A 366 8.65 24.52 28.49
C LEU A 366 7.75 24.95 29.65
N ARG A 367 8.30 25.68 30.62
CA ARG A 367 7.57 26.29 31.75
C ARG A 367 6.39 27.12 31.28
N LYS A 368 6.61 28.02 30.33
CA LYS A 368 5.55 28.86 29.75
C LYS A 368 4.47 28.03 29.05
N SER A 369 4.87 26.97 28.34
CA SER A 369 3.95 26.08 27.64
C SER A 369 3.07 25.29 28.61
N MET A 370 3.65 24.79 29.71
CA MET A 370 2.89 24.11 30.77
C MET A 370 1.88 25.04 31.43
N VAL A 371 2.30 26.27 31.82
CA VAL A 371 1.37 27.27 32.36
C VAL A 371 0.26 27.60 31.36
N ASN A 372 0.60 27.79 30.09
CA ASN A 372 -0.39 28.04 29.05
C ASN A 372 -1.35 26.85 28.86
N ALA A 373 -0.92 25.61 29.08
CA ALA A 373 -1.80 24.44 29.00
C ALA A 373 -2.90 24.46 30.07
N PHE A 374 -2.60 24.93 31.29
CA PHE A 374 -3.61 25.17 32.33
C PHE A 374 -4.51 26.37 32.03
N LEU A 375 -3.96 27.41 31.39
CA LEU A 375 -4.68 28.65 31.10
C LEU A 375 -5.57 28.59 29.84
N GLN A 376 -5.16 27.86 28.79
CA GLN A 376 -5.82 27.86 27.48
C GLN A 376 -6.76 26.66 27.25
N LYS A 377 -7.81 26.90 26.45
CA LYS A 377 -8.88 25.98 26.02
C LYS A 377 -9.63 25.27 27.16
N GLY A 378 -10.64 25.96 27.69
CA GLY A 378 -11.81 25.34 28.33
C GLY A 378 -11.67 24.95 29.80
N ILE A 379 -10.54 25.22 30.45
CA ILE A 379 -10.27 24.84 31.85
C ILE A 379 -10.11 26.07 32.77
N GLY A 380 -9.38 27.10 32.33
CA GLY A 380 -9.30 28.40 33.03
C GLY A 380 -8.65 28.36 34.42
N ILE A 381 -7.84 27.33 34.70
CA ILE A 381 -7.15 27.15 35.99
C ILE A 381 -5.97 28.13 36.05
N LYS A 382 -6.01 29.06 37.01
CA LYS A 382 -4.97 30.07 37.20
C LYS A 382 -3.90 29.57 38.20
N PRO A 383 -2.60 29.78 37.90
CA PRO A 383 -1.53 29.48 38.83
C PRO A 383 -1.51 30.46 40.00
N ILE A 384 -1.10 29.97 41.17
CA ILE A 384 -0.74 30.80 42.32
C ILE A 384 0.68 31.33 42.06
N THR A 385 0.82 32.66 41.99
CA THR A 385 2.12 33.29 41.68
C THR A 385 2.82 33.72 42.97
N LYS A 386 4.08 33.29 43.16
CA LYS A 386 4.95 33.75 44.26
C LYS A 386 6.27 34.28 43.72
N SER A 387 6.91 35.21 44.42
CA SER A 387 8.28 35.64 44.11
C SER A 387 9.26 34.51 44.41
N ASN A 388 10.21 34.25 43.51
CA ASN A 388 11.27 33.29 43.75
C ASN A 388 12.17 33.83 44.90
N PRO A 389 12.38 33.06 45.99
CA PRO A 389 13.19 33.50 47.13
C PRO A 389 14.69 33.66 46.80
N VAL A 390 15.18 33.04 45.70
CA VAL A 390 16.61 33.06 45.31
C VAL A 390 16.91 34.18 44.30
N THR A 391 15.97 34.47 43.40
CA THR A 391 16.11 35.47 42.33
C THR A 391 14.86 36.33 42.29
N SER A 392 14.92 37.53 42.86
CA SER A 392 13.78 38.47 42.99
C SER A 392 13.09 38.85 41.66
N ARG A 393 13.68 38.52 40.51
CA ARG A 393 13.13 38.75 39.16
C ARG A 393 12.30 37.57 38.60
N GLU A 394 12.36 36.38 39.18
CA GLU A 394 11.64 35.21 38.69
C GLU A 394 10.35 34.96 39.49
N LYS A 395 9.25 34.69 38.76
CA LYS A 395 7.95 34.35 39.35
C LYS A 395 7.76 32.84 39.33
N LEU A 396 7.50 32.25 40.50
CA LEU A 396 7.09 30.85 40.65
C LEU A 396 5.60 30.71 40.30
N PHE A 397 5.26 29.67 39.54
CA PHE A 397 3.87 29.35 39.17
C PHE A 397 3.53 28.03 39.84
N LEU A 398 2.65 28.08 40.84
CA LEU A 398 2.30 26.96 41.69
C LEU A 398 0.86 26.50 41.41
N PHE A 399 0.63 25.19 41.44
CA PHE A 399 -0.69 24.59 41.31
C PHE A 399 -0.94 23.64 42.48
N THR A 400 -2.18 23.57 42.96
CA THR A 400 -2.56 22.59 44.00
C THR A 400 -2.73 21.20 43.39
N LYS A 401 -2.64 20.14 44.21
CA LYS A 401 -2.92 18.77 43.73
C LYS A 401 -4.32 18.66 43.13
N LYS A 402 -5.30 19.33 43.74
CA LYS A 402 -6.67 19.41 43.21
C LYS A 402 -6.72 20.04 41.82
N GLN A 403 -6.04 21.18 41.62
CA GLN A 403 -5.98 21.83 40.30
C GLN A 403 -5.36 20.92 39.22
N ILE A 404 -4.35 20.13 39.57
CA ILE A 404 -3.72 19.18 38.65
C ILE A 404 -4.69 18.02 38.32
N ASN A 405 -5.40 17.48 39.32
CA ASN A 405 -6.42 16.46 39.11
C ASN A 405 -7.53 16.95 38.17
N ASP A 406 -8.10 18.12 38.48
CA ASP A 406 -9.18 18.74 37.73
C ASP A 406 -8.75 19.01 36.27
N PHE A 407 -7.48 19.38 36.05
CA PHE A 407 -6.94 19.57 34.71
C PHE A 407 -6.99 18.27 33.86
N VAL A 408 -6.56 17.15 34.43
CA VAL A 408 -6.53 15.85 33.71
C VAL A 408 -7.95 15.35 33.46
N GLU A 409 -8.85 15.49 34.44
CA GLU A 409 -10.25 15.12 34.32
C GLU A 409 -10.95 15.95 33.24
N LEU A 410 -10.79 17.28 33.26
CA LEU A 410 -11.44 18.18 32.29
C LEU A 410 -10.98 17.92 30.86
N LYS A 411 -9.70 17.57 30.67
CA LYS A 411 -9.17 17.13 29.37
C LYS A 411 -9.91 15.89 28.86
N TYR A 412 -10.19 14.92 29.72
CA TYR A 412 -11.00 13.76 29.34
C TYR A 412 -12.48 14.11 29.16
N ALA A 413 -13.07 14.94 30.03
CA ALA A 413 -14.47 15.37 29.93
C ALA A 413 -14.78 16.13 28.63
N GLN A 414 -13.79 16.81 28.06
CA GLN A 414 -13.90 17.43 26.73
C GLN A 414 -13.82 16.42 25.57
N SER A 415 -13.38 15.18 25.83
CA SER A 415 -13.26 14.12 24.82
C SER A 415 -14.60 13.42 24.58
N LYS A 416 -14.81 12.91 23.36
CA LYS A 416 -16.06 12.24 22.93
C LYS A 416 -16.38 10.94 23.68
N SER A 417 -15.40 10.38 24.38
CA SER A 417 -15.46 9.05 24.98
C SER A 417 -15.52 9.10 26.51
N PHE A 418 -15.96 10.23 27.09
CA PHE A 418 -15.97 10.42 28.53
C PHE A 418 -17.35 10.82 29.05
N HIS A 419 -18.25 9.84 29.11
CA HIS A 419 -19.56 9.95 29.75
C HIS A 419 -19.89 8.62 30.46
N ASP A 420 -20.89 8.63 31.33
CA ASP A 420 -21.23 7.48 32.15
C ASP A 420 -21.49 6.22 31.31
N GLY A 421 -20.90 5.10 31.73
CA GLY A 421 -20.91 3.82 31.03
C GLY A 421 -19.94 3.66 29.85
N TYR A 422 -19.18 4.72 29.50
CA TYR A 422 -18.28 4.73 28.33
C TYR A 422 -16.94 5.45 28.55
N LYS A 423 -16.61 5.83 29.79
CA LYS A 423 -15.35 6.51 30.16
C LYS A 423 -14.14 5.73 29.62
N CYS A 424 -13.29 6.42 28.84
CA CYS A 424 -12.09 5.86 28.19
C CYS A 424 -12.37 4.54 27.48
N THR A 425 -13.44 4.51 26.68
CA THR A 425 -13.87 3.32 25.91
C THR A 425 -14.05 3.67 24.44
N LEU A 426 -13.42 2.90 23.55
CA LEU A 426 -13.64 2.93 22.12
C LEU A 426 -14.86 2.08 21.77
N VAL A 427 -15.85 2.68 21.09
CA VAL A 427 -17.08 1.99 20.68
C VAL A 427 -17.12 1.87 19.16
N ILE A 428 -17.20 0.63 18.67
CA ILE A 428 -17.36 0.32 17.25
C ILE A 428 -18.68 -0.42 17.07
N ARG A 429 -19.53 0.08 16.16
CA ARG A 429 -20.76 -0.62 15.77
C ARG A 429 -20.46 -1.58 14.63
N ASP A 430 -20.55 -2.88 14.91
CA ASP A 430 -20.51 -3.95 13.90
C ASP A 430 -21.86 -4.66 13.86
N ASN A 431 -22.47 -4.77 12.68
CA ASN A 431 -23.76 -5.44 12.52
C ASN A 431 -24.90 -4.96 13.44
N GLY A 432 -24.86 -3.71 13.90
CA GLY A 432 -25.86 -3.16 14.83
C GLY A 432 -25.60 -3.51 16.30
N VAL A 433 -24.56 -4.29 16.58
CA VAL A 433 -24.08 -4.57 17.94
C VAL A 433 -22.94 -3.61 18.28
N GLU A 434 -23.01 -2.99 19.46
CA GLU A 434 -21.93 -2.16 19.99
C GLU A 434 -20.83 -3.05 20.56
N GLN A 435 -19.64 -2.98 19.95
CA GLN A 435 -18.42 -3.57 20.48
C GLN A 435 -17.67 -2.49 21.26
N LYS A 436 -17.44 -2.74 22.56
CA LYS A 436 -16.77 -1.81 23.48
C LYS A 436 -15.36 -2.32 23.75
N PHE A 437 -14.37 -1.43 23.62
CA PHE A 437 -12.97 -1.70 23.90
C PHE A 437 -12.47 -0.67 24.89
N ASN A 438 -12.01 -1.10 26.07
CA ASN A 438 -11.38 -0.18 27.01
C ASN A 438 -10.05 0.31 26.43
N TYR A 439 -9.67 1.57 26.69
CA TYR A 439 -8.45 2.13 26.12
C TYR A 439 -7.20 1.33 26.51
N GLU A 440 -7.12 0.85 27.75
CA GLU A 440 -5.98 0.07 28.25
C GLU A 440 -5.84 -1.32 27.58
N ASP A 441 -6.93 -1.86 27.01
CA ASP A 441 -6.88 -3.14 26.28
C ASP A 441 -6.31 -2.98 24.88
N LEU A 442 -6.29 -1.75 24.34
CA LEU A 442 -5.85 -1.46 22.98
C LEU A 442 -4.32 -1.54 22.85
N LEU A 443 -3.87 -2.02 21.69
CA LEU A 443 -2.45 -2.12 21.37
C LEU A 443 -1.85 -0.73 21.09
N PHE A 444 -2.54 0.10 20.30
CA PHE A 444 -2.04 1.41 19.88
C PHE A 444 -2.70 2.55 20.66
N ILE A 445 -2.09 2.90 21.79
CA ILE A 445 -2.40 4.08 22.60
C ILE A 445 -1.18 4.99 22.71
N SER A 446 -1.40 6.28 22.93
CA SER A 446 -0.32 7.24 23.17
C SER A 446 -0.79 8.42 23.99
N PRO A 447 0.09 9.13 24.71
CA PRO A 447 -0.26 10.38 25.36
C PRO A 447 -0.78 11.45 24.37
N THR A 448 -1.64 12.34 24.86
CA THR A 448 -2.19 13.43 24.04
C THR A 448 -1.08 14.33 23.49
N SER A 449 -1.20 14.72 22.22
CA SER A 449 -0.23 15.55 21.48
C SER A 449 1.12 14.89 21.16
N THR A 450 1.30 13.59 21.46
CA THR A 450 2.53 12.84 21.12
C THR A 450 2.87 12.87 19.63
N PHE A 451 1.86 12.91 18.78
CA PHE A 451 1.99 12.91 17.33
C PHE A 451 1.98 14.31 16.70
N GLY A 452 1.94 15.34 17.53
CA GLY A 452 2.04 16.72 17.11
C GLY A 452 3.48 17.08 16.74
N MET A 453 3.82 17.05 15.46
CA MET A 453 5.20 17.28 15.01
C MET A 453 5.68 18.74 15.21
N ASP A 454 4.74 19.67 15.33
CA ASP A 454 4.92 21.09 15.64
C ASP A 454 4.78 21.41 17.15
N HIS A 455 4.31 20.45 17.94
CA HIS A 455 4.04 20.64 19.36
C HIS A 455 5.29 20.40 20.21
N THR A 456 5.59 21.34 21.11
CA THR A 456 6.73 21.25 22.04
C THR A 456 6.36 20.64 23.40
N LEU A 457 5.07 20.34 23.63
CA LEU A 457 4.52 19.86 24.89
C LEU A 457 3.55 18.69 24.66
N VAL A 458 3.79 17.58 25.36
CA VAL A 458 3.00 16.36 25.40
C VAL A 458 2.37 16.24 26.79
N THR A 459 1.10 15.82 26.88
CA THR A 459 0.41 15.58 28.17
C THR A 459 0.40 14.08 28.45
N ILE A 460 1.29 13.62 29.34
CA ILE A 460 1.53 12.20 29.64
C ILE A 460 0.30 11.56 30.28
N THR A 461 -0.37 12.29 31.16
CA THR A 461 -1.50 11.84 31.99
C THR A 461 -2.81 11.63 31.22
N ASN A 462 -2.88 11.99 29.94
CA ASN A 462 -4.04 11.76 29.10
C ASN A 462 -3.71 10.83 27.90
N PRO A 463 -3.49 9.51 28.12
CA PRO A 463 -3.42 8.56 27.01
C PRO A 463 -4.73 8.44 26.24
N GLU A 464 -4.63 8.35 24.91
CA GLU A 464 -5.74 8.16 23.97
C GLU A 464 -5.36 7.20 22.84
N PRO A 465 -6.32 6.49 22.23
CA PRO A 465 -6.06 5.65 21.06
C PRO A 465 -5.71 6.51 19.85
N LEU A 466 -4.89 5.96 18.95
CA LEU A 466 -4.60 6.59 17.67
C LEU A 466 -5.90 6.87 16.90
N THR A 467 -6.01 8.03 16.25
CA THR A 467 -7.17 8.42 15.45
C THR A 467 -6.82 8.56 13.97
N HIS A 468 -7.85 8.49 13.11
CA HIS A 468 -7.66 8.56 11.66
C HIS A 468 -7.04 9.90 11.22
N ASP A 469 -7.48 11.00 11.84
CA ASP A 469 -7.01 12.36 11.51
C ASP A 469 -5.53 12.53 11.88
N ILE A 470 -5.10 11.93 13.00
CA ILE A 470 -3.69 11.90 13.40
C ILE A 470 -2.88 11.10 12.40
N LEU A 471 -3.31 9.87 12.06
CA LEU A 471 -2.61 9.03 11.09
C LEU A 471 -2.49 9.74 9.73
N GLN A 472 -3.57 10.34 9.23
CA GLN A 472 -3.57 11.08 7.97
C GLN A 472 -2.59 12.26 7.99
N SER A 473 -2.50 12.97 9.11
CA SER A 473 -1.56 14.09 9.27
C SER A 473 -0.11 13.61 9.23
N LEU A 474 0.20 12.54 9.97
CA LEU A 474 1.54 11.98 10.05
C LEU A 474 2.03 11.39 8.71
N LEU A 475 1.10 10.87 7.90
CA LEU A 475 1.36 10.34 6.57
C LEU A 475 1.51 11.42 5.49
N GLY A 476 1.34 12.70 5.82
CA GLY A 476 1.41 13.79 4.84
C GLY A 476 0.12 14.05 4.07
N GLY A 477 -0.97 13.32 4.34
CA GLY A 477 -2.25 13.56 3.67
C GLY A 477 -2.91 14.91 4.01
N ASN A 478 -2.43 15.63 5.03
CA ASN A 478 -2.85 16.99 5.35
C ASN A 478 -1.73 17.99 5.07
N LYS A 479 -1.91 18.83 4.05
CA LYS A 479 -0.93 19.84 3.61
C LYS A 479 -0.69 20.97 4.61
N GLN A 480 -1.62 21.20 5.54
CA GLN A 480 -1.49 22.25 6.56
C GLN A 480 -0.68 21.81 7.79
N ARG A 481 -0.31 20.54 7.89
CA ARG A 481 0.39 19.98 9.05
C ARG A 481 1.71 19.36 8.65
N ILE A 482 2.68 19.46 9.56
CA ILE A 482 3.99 18.83 9.43
C ILE A 482 3.81 17.30 9.61
N SER A 483 4.22 16.53 8.61
CA SER A 483 4.22 15.06 8.63
C SER A 483 5.51 14.52 9.28
N ILE A 484 5.57 13.20 9.49
CA ILE A 484 6.82 12.57 9.94
C ILE A 484 7.92 12.71 8.88
N PHE A 485 7.54 12.66 7.60
CA PHE A 485 8.47 12.75 6.48
C PHE A 485 9.08 14.16 6.41
N ASP A 486 8.25 15.19 6.56
CA ASP A 486 8.70 16.58 6.60
C ASP A 486 9.70 16.81 7.74
N LYS A 487 9.38 16.33 8.95
CA LYS A 487 10.23 16.48 10.14
C LYS A 487 11.61 15.84 9.95
N LEU A 488 11.67 14.73 9.21
CA LEU A 488 12.89 13.99 8.94
C LEU A 488 13.54 14.38 7.61
N ASN A 489 13.04 15.41 6.92
CA ASN A 489 13.49 15.86 5.59
C ASN A 489 13.50 14.72 4.55
N LEU A 490 12.48 13.88 4.57
CA LEU A 490 12.27 12.79 3.60
C LEU A 490 11.32 13.26 2.50
N THR A 491 11.79 13.26 1.26
CA THR A 491 11.06 13.71 0.06
C THR A 491 11.04 12.63 -1.02
N GLU A 492 10.14 12.80 -1.98
CA GLU A 492 10.15 12.10 -3.26
C GLU A 492 11.42 12.44 -4.07
N ASP A 493 11.71 11.66 -5.11
CA ASP A 493 12.93 11.82 -5.92
C ASP A 493 12.98 13.15 -6.68
N ASN A 494 11.82 13.73 -7.00
CA ASN A 494 11.68 15.06 -7.61
C ASN A 494 11.72 16.21 -6.57
N GLY A 495 11.99 15.91 -5.29
CA GLY A 495 11.99 16.88 -4.20
C GLY A 495 10.60 17.23 -3.65
N GLU A 496 9.53 16.64 -4.19
CA GLU A 496 8.18 16.85 -3.66
C GLU A 496 7.98 16.17 -2.31
N ARG A 497 6.98 16.66 -1.58
CA ARG A 497 6.59 16.14 -0.28
C ARG A 497 5.93 14.76 -0.43
N ILE A 498 6.31 13.82 0.42
CA ILE A 498 5.68 12.50 0.47
C ILE A 498 4.26 12.63 1.04
N GLU A 499 3.25 12.26 0.26
CA GLU A 499 1.84 12.28 0.67
C GLU A 499 1.21 10.90 0.57
N LEU A 500 0.93 10.30 1.74
CA LEU A 500 0.30 9.00 1.83
C LEU A 500 -1.12 9.11 2.40
N ASN A 501 -2.08 8.45 1.75
CA ASN A 501 -3.42 8.27 2.29
C ASN A 501 -3.43 7.04 3.24
N PRO A 502 -4.13 7.10 4.39
CA PRO A 502 -4.32 5.96 5.30
C PRO A 502 -4.80 4.64 4.66
N HIS A 503 -5.40 4.68 3.47
CA HIS A 503 -5.84 3.51 2.72
C HIS A 503 -4.77 2.91 1.78
N ILE A 504 -3.61 3.56 1.59
CA ILE A 504 -2.57 3.17 0.63
C ILE A 504 -1.95 1.79 0.91
N PRO A 505 -1.61 1.40 2.16
CA PRO A 505 -1.06 0.07 2.43
C PRO A 505 -1.94 -1.06 1.90
N ARG A 506 -3.27 -0.89 2.02
CA ARG A 506 -4.27 -1.80 1.47
C ARG A 506 -4.30 -1.79 -0.07
N HIS A 507 -4.14 -0.63 -0.71
CA HIS A 507 -4.06 -0.56 -2.17
C HIS A 507 -2.86 -1.33 -2.70
N ASN A 508 -1.69 -1.17 -2.07
CA ASN A 508 -0.46 -1.86 -2.48
C ASN A 508 -0.56 -3.38 -2.34
N ILE A 509 -1.02 -3.89 -1.20
CA ILE A 509 -1.15 -5.35 -1.03
C ILE A 509 -2.13 -5.94 -2.04
N ASN A 510 -3.25 -5.27 -2.32
CA ASN A 510 -4.19 -5.79 -3.32
C ASN A 510 -3.59 -5.78 -4.73
N THR A 511 -2.76 -4.79 -5.06
CA THR A 511 -1.98 -4.75 -6.30
C THR A 511 -0.92 -5.86 -6.31
N PHE A 512 -0.17 -6.07 -5.21
CA PHE A 512 0.83 -7.15 -5.09
C PHE A 512 0.20 -8.55 -5.18
N LEU A 513 -0.92 -8.79 -4.50
CA LEU A 513 -1.62 -10.07 -4.52
C LEU A 513 -2.23 -10.35 -5.91
N ALA A 514 -2.74 -9.32 -6.59
CA ALA A 514 -3.20 -9.42 -7.97
C ALA A 514 -2.04 -9.67 -8.96
N ILE A 515 -0.90 -8.99 -8.79
CA ILE A 515 0.34 -9.25 -9.56
C ILE A 515 0.84 -10.68 -9.33
N SER A 516 0.64 -11.23 -8.12
CA SER A 516 1.03 -12.61 -7.78
C SER A 516 0.06 -13.70 -8.29
N GLY A 517 -1.04 -13.32 -8.96
CA GLY A 517 -1.99 -14.27 -9.55
C GLY A 517 -2.89 -14.99 -8.54
N LEU A 518 -3.01 -14.51 -7.30
CA LEU A 518 -3.91 -15.09 -6.31
C LEU A 518 -5.37 -14.91 -6.72
N THR A 519 -6.15 -15.99 -6.59
CA THR A 519 -7.57 -16.01 -6.94
C THR A 519 -8.41 -15.06 -6.06
N ASP A 520 -9.47 -14.49 -6.62
CA ASP A 520 -10.33 -13.49 -5.96
C ASP A 520 -10.89 -13.95 -4.61
N HIS A 521 -11.25 -15.22 -4.47
CA HIS A 521 -11.80 -15.73 -3.23
C HIS A 521 -10.76 -15.75 -2.10
N LEU A 522 -9.51 -16.16 -2.39
CA LEU A 522 -8.39 -16.13 -1.44
C LEU A 522 -7.98 -14.70 -1.12
N GLN A 523 -7.95 -13.80 -2.10
CA GLN A 523 -7.70 -12.38 -1.87
C GLN A 523 -8.80 -11.76 -0.97
N ALA A 524 -10.07 -12.09 -1.18
CA ALA A 524 -11.17 -11.59 -0.33
C ALA A 524 -11.05 -12.12 1.10
N MET A 525 -10.70 -13.39 1.26
CA MET A 525 -10.50 -14.06 2.55
C MET A 525 -9.32 -13.45 3.32
N LEU A 526 -8.16 -13.28 2.68
CA LEU A 526 -6.97 -12.66 3.27
C LEU A 526 -7.21 -11.19 3.67
N MET A 527 -8.04 -10.48 2.91
CA MET A 527 -8.33 -9.05 3.12
C MET A 527 -9.57 -8.79 4.01
N GLY A 528 -10.18 -9.83 4.59
CA GLY A 528 -11.33 -9.75 5.49
C GLY A 528 -12.63 -9.23 4.86
N ARG A 529 -12.84 -9.47 3.55
CA ARG A 529 -13.99 -8.98 2.79
C ARG A 529 -15.10 -10.05 2.76
N ILE A 530 -16.34 -9.65 3.03
CA ILE A 530 -17.51 -10.53 2.87
C ILE A 530 -17.87 -10.73 1.39
N ASP A 531 -17.74 -9.67 0.59
CA ASP A 531 -18.15 -9.66 -0.81
C ASP A 531 -16.93 -9.68 -1.73
N ILE A 532 -16.79 -10.77 -2.50
CA ILE A 532 -15.68 -11.04 -3.43
C ILE A 532 -15.65 -10.01 -4.56
N THR A 533 -16.80 -9.43 -4.94
CA THR A 533 -16.88 -8.43 -6.03
C THR A 533 -16.15 -7.12 -5.67
N GLN A 534 -15.81 -6.93 -4.40
CA GLN A 534 -14.95 -5.83 -3.95
C GLN A 534 -13.52 -5.93 -4.50
N ASN A 535 -13.05 -7.12 -4.92
CA ASN A 535 -11.69 -7.32 -5.45
C ASN A 535 -11.51 -6.81 -6.89
N GLN A 536 -12.57 -6.83 -7.69
CA GLN A 536 -12.56 -6.37 -9.09
C GLN A 536 -12.20 -4.87 -9.24
N PHE A 537 -12.41 -4.06 -8.20
CA PHE A 537 -11.99 -2.64 -8.20
C PHE A 537 -10.46 -2.44 -8.20
N TYR A 538 -9.70 -3.51 -7.93
CA TYR A 538 -8.24 -3.47 -7.77
C TYR A 538 -7.51 -4.18 -8.93
N GLN A 539 -8.15 -5.13 -9.62
CA GLN A 539 -7.60 -5.82 -10.80
C GLN A 539 -7.41 -4.89 -12.00
N HIS A 540 -8.37 -4.00 -12.29
CA HIS A 540 -8.26 -3.02 -13.37
C HIS A 540 -7.16 -1.97 -13.17
N ARG A 541 -6.56 -1.88 -11.97
CA ARG A 541 -5.40 -1.02 -11.69
C ARG A 541 -4.06 -1.75 -11.80
N VAL A 542 -4.10 -3.07 -11.96
CA VAL A 542 -2.94 -3.96 -12.17
C VAL A 542 -2.74 -4.21 -13.67
N GLU A 543 -3.80 -4.06 -14.45
CA GLU A 543 -3.80 -4.04 -15.91
C GLU A 543 -3.20 -2.73 -16.48
N SER A 544 -2.92 -1.69 -15.67
CA SER A 544 -2.14 -0.57 -16.21
C SER A 544 -0.77 -1.02 -16.58
N PHE A 545 -0.55 -0.83 -17.87
CA PHE A 545 0.73 -0.89 -18.52
C PHE A 545 1.78 -0.11 -17.72
N ASN A 546 1.43 1.05 -17.20
CA ASN A 546 2.31 1.93 -16.42
C ASN A 546 2.74 1.40 -15.06
N TYR A 547 2.08 0.49 -14.34
CA TYR A 547 2.62 0.00 -13.05
C TYR A 547 3.54 -1.21 -13.22
N LYS A 548 3.23 -2.10 -14.17
CA LYS A 548 4.19 -3.09 -14.63
C LYS A 548 5.38 -2.33 -15.23
N ALA A 549 5.16 -1.50 -16.25
CA ALA A 549 6.20 -0.77 -16.96
C ALA A 549 6.92 0.30 -16.13
N SER A 550 6.32 1.02 -15.16
CA SER A 550 7.05 2.00 -14.34
C SER A 550 7.85 1.38 -13.21
N SER A 551 7.37 0.27 -12.59
CA SER A 551 8.24 -0.48 -11.67
C SER A 551 9.44 -1.11 -12.42
N LEU A 552 9.25 -1.43 -13.71
CA LEU A 552 10.27 -1.93 -14.62
C LEU A 552 11.13 -0.84 -15.27
N ALA A 553 10.56 0.33 -15.54
CA ALA A 553 11.21 1.47 -16.16
C ALA A 553 11.96 2.29 -15.11
N ILE A 554 11.59 2.26 -13.82
CA ILE A 554 12.46 2.77 -12.75
C ILE A 554 13.72 1.90 -12.59
N MET A 555 13.62 0.60 -12.91
CA MET A 555 14.78 -0.29 -13.02
C MET A 555 15.58 -0.09 -14.33
N ALA A 556 14.96 0.41 -15.40
CA ALA A 556 15.61 0.63 -16.70
C ALA A 556 16.09 2.07 -16.99
N LEU A 557 15.42 3.10 -16.47
CA LEU A 557 15.67 4.54 -16.71
C LEU A 557 16.73 5.14 -15.78
N ASN A 558 17.05 4.48 -14.66
CA ASN A 558 18.22 4.84 -13.85
C ASN A 558 19.57 4.51 -14.53
N ASN A 559 19.55 3.97 -15.76
CA ASN A 559 20.74 3.63 -16.54
C ASN A 559 21.31 4.79 -17.40
N ASN A 560 20.71 5.99 -17.41
CA ASN A 560 21.21 7.14 -18.19
C ASN A 560 21.05 8.48 -17.45
N SER A 561 21.79 8.70 -16.36
CA SER A 561 21.84 10.00 -15.66
C SER A 561 22.97 10.93 -16.15
N GLU A 562 23.33 10.87 -17.43
CA GLU A 562 24.20 11.88 -18.05
C GLU A 562 23.72 12.26 -19.45
N SER A 563 22.59 12.99 -19.54
CA SER A 563 22.36 14.00 -20.60
C SER A 563 21.00 14.68 -20.41
N PHE A 564 20.91 15.63 -19.47
CA PHE A 564 19.89 16.68 -19.56
C PHE A 564 20.58 17.97 -20.01
N LYS A 565 20.59 18.20 -21.33
CA LYS A 565 20.57 19.54 -21.90
C LYS A 565 19.27 19.67 -22.68
N SER A 566 18.50 20.70 -22.34
CA SER A 566 17.23 21.08 -22.94
C SER A 566 17.35 21.18 -24.46
N PRO A 567 16.39 20.65 -25.25
CA PRO A 567 16.44 20.78 -26.69
C PRO A 567 16.09 22.21 -27.10
N THR A 568 17.04 22.90 -27.74
CA THR A 568 16.76 24.08 -28.56
C THR A 568 16.35 23.67 -29.97
N ARG A 569 15.63 24.59 -30.63
CA ARG A 569 14.74 24.38 -31.78
C ARG A 569 15.46 24.21 -33.15
N GLU A 570 16.68 23.70 -33.19
CA GLU A 570 17.53 23.76 -34.41
C GLU A 570 17.94 22.41 -35.04
N ASN A 571 17.56 21.24 -34.52
CA ASN A 571 17.96 19.95 -35.10
C ASN A 571 16.86 19.25 -35.92
N PHE A 572 16.13 19.99 -36.76
CA PHE A 572 15.47 19.38 -37.92
C PHE A 572 16.47 19.35 -39.08
N GLY A 573 17.16 18.22 -39.22
CA GLY A 573 17.92 17.86 -40.41
C GLY A 573 17.17 16.74 -41.15
N ASP A 574 16.72 17.07 -42.35
CA ASP A 574 16.23 16.14 -43.38
C ASP A 574 17.19 14.95 -43.52
N ASP A 575 16.68 13.72 -43.40
CA ASP A 575 17.08 12.68 -44.35
C ASP A 575 16.07 11.54 -44.40
N ARG A 576 15.47 11.41 -45.58
CA ARG A 576 14.60 10.32 -46.00
C ARG A 576 15.45 9.19 -46.58
N ASN A 577 14.93 7.97 -46.48
CA ASN A 577 15.30 6.76 -47.23
C ASN A 577 16.48 5.92 -46.71
N ALA A 578 16.15 4.75 -46.15
CA ALA A 578 16.90 3.52 -46.40
C ALA A 578 15.95 2.33 -46.30
N SER A 579 15.54 1.82 -47.46
CA SER A 579 14.86 0.52 -47.64
C SER A 579 15.84 -0.60 -47.32
N TYR A 580 15.45 -1.54 -46.45
CA TYR A 580 16.18 -2.80 -46.29
C TYR A 580 15.51 -3.89 -47.14
N GLU A 581 16.27 -4.37 -48.12
CA GLU A 581 15.96 -5.48 -48.99
C GLU A 581 15.96 -6.82 -48.23
N ASN A 582 15.10 -7.72 -48.69
CA ASN A 582 14.96 -9.10 -48.28
C ASN A 582 16.23 -9.91 -48.59
N ASP A 583 16.66 -10.74 -47.64
CA ASP A 583 17.39 -11.97 -47.96
C ASP A 583 16.65 -13.19 -47.39
N ASN A 584 16.13 -14.00 -48.33
CA ASN A 584 15.51 -15.29 -48.09
C ASN A 584 16.61 -16.36 -47.96
N VAL A 585 16.62 -17.10 -46.85
CA VAL A 585 17.23 -18.43 -46.80
C VAL A 585 16.16 -19.44 -46.41
N THR A 586 15.86 -20.31 -47.37
CA THR A 586 14.84 -21.36 -47.32
C THR A 586 15.38 -22.57 -46.56
N ALA A 587 14.61 -23.07 -45.59
CA ALA A 587 14.76 -24.42 -45.04
C ALA A 587 13.46 -25.19 -45.27
N GLN A 588 13.52 -26.16 -46.19
CA GLN A 588 12.41 -27.06 -46.52
C GLN A 588 12.07 -28.02 -45.37
N SER A 589 10.78 -28.28 -45.27
CA SER A 589 10.05 -29.13 -44.33
C SER A 589 10.49 -30.59 -44.29
N ILE A 590 10.47 -31.25 -43.12
CA ILE A 590 9.88 -32.59 -42.91
C ILE A 590 9.35 -32.72 -41.46
N LEU A 591 8.03 -32.89 -41.30
CA LEU A 591 7.38 -33.51 -40.14
C LEU A 591 6.69 -34.80 -40.63
N PRO A 592 6.51 -35.80 -39.74
CA PRO A 592 5.15 -36.25 -39.46
C PRO A 592 4.84 -36.42 -37.97
N ALA A 593 3.55 -36.67 -37.72
CA ALA A 593 2.73 -36.29 -36.56
C ALA A 593 2.60 -37.30 -35.39
N ILE A 594 1.82 -36.86 -34.37
CA ILE A 594 0.97 -37.55 -33.35
C ILE A 594 1.46 -37.27 -31.91
N ALA A 595 0.88 -36.32 -31.15
CA ALA A 595 -0.33 -36.38 -30.27
C ALA A 595 -0.15 -37.38 -29.10
N GLU A 596 -0.48 -37.16 -27.82
CA GLU A 596 -1.61 -36.48 -27.16
C GLU A 596 -1.27 -36.17 -25.67
N SER A 597 -1.55 -34.95 -25.18
CA SER A 597 -2.16 -34.69 -23.85
C SER A 597 -2.52 -33.21 -23.75
N GLY A 598 -3.74 -32.91 -23.31
CA GLY A 598 -4.49 -31.69 -23.65
C GLY A 598 -4.26 -30.45 -22.79
N ASP A 599 -3.02 -30.02 -22.56
CA ASP A 599 -2.76 -28.68 -22.02
C ASP A 599 -1.89 -27.84 -22.96
N ARG A 600 -2.52 -26.90 -23.68
CA ARG A 600 -1.89 -26.06 -24.72
C ARG A 600 -0.81 -25.14 -24.13
N ARG A 601 -0.93 -24.73 -22.87
CA ARG A 601 0.06 -23.85 -22.21
C ARG A 601 1.31 -24.63 -21.77
N ILE A 602 1.12 -25.83 -21.24
CA ILE A 602 2.24 -26.73 -20.87
C ILE A 602 2.95 -27.25 -22.12
N ASN A 603 2.23 -27.56 -23.19
CA ASN A 603 2.84 -27.99 -24.46
C ASN A 603 3.56 -26.85 -25.21
N ALA A 604 3.10 -25.59 -25.08
CA ALA A 604 3.83 -24.43 -25.60
C ALA A 604 5.11 -24.14 -24.80
N LEU A 605 5.06 -24.27 -23.46
CA LEU A 605 6.24 -24.17 -22.59
C LEU A 605 7.23 -25.33 -22.81
N ALA A 606 6.73 -26.55 -23.00
CA ALA A 606 7.55 -27.71 -23.33
C ALA A 606 8.11 -27.65 -24.77
N LYS A 607 7.43 -26.97 -25.72
CA LYS A 607 7.97 -26.63 -27.04
C LYS A 607 9.05 -25.55 -26.96
N ALA A 608 8.86 -24.51 -26.14
CA ALA A 608 9.88 -23.49 -25.88
C ALA A 608 11.11 -24.07 -25.15
N ALA A 609 10.93 -25.08 -24.30
CA ALA A 609 12.01 -25.83 -23.67
C ALA A 609 12.72 -26.83 -24.61
N LYS A 610 12.19 -27.08 -25.81
CA LYS A 610 12.77 -28.00 -26.83
C LYS A 610 13.71 -27.29 -27.83
N SER A 611 14.27 -26.15 -27.47
CA SER A 611 15.53 -25.70 -28.08
C SER A 611 16.63 -26.68 -27.65
N LYS A 612 17.16 -27.46 -28.60
CA LYS A 612 18.02 -28.61 -28.34
C LYS A 612 19.44 -28.29 -27.88
N THR A 613 19.71 -27.07 -27.39
CA THR A 613 20.99 -26.71 -26.77
C THR A 613 20.78 -25.54 -25.81
N VAL A 614 20.45 -25.86 -24.55
CA VAL A 614 20.68 -24.92 -23.44
C VAL A 614 22.16 -25.06 -23.10
N TYR A 615 22.98 -24.10 -23.48
CA TYR A 615 24.38 -24.09 -23.06
C TYR A 615 24.42 -23.58 -21.62
N SER A 616 24.82 -24.42 -20.66
CA SER A 616 25.32 -23.88 -19.40
C SER A 616 26.54 -22.98 -19.70
N GLY A 617 26.91 -22.08 -18.78
CA GLY A 617 28.14 -21.28 -18.95
C GLY A 617 29.39 -22.14 -19.25
N ILE A 618 29.40 -23.37 -18.73
CA ILE A 618 30.43 -24.39 -19.02
C ILE A 618 30.37 -24.86 -20.48
N ASP A 619 29.17 -25.17 -20.99
CA ASP A 619 29.02 -25.64 -22.36
C ASP A 619 29.33 -24.55 -23.38
N ALA A 620 29.05 -23.29 -23.02
CA ALA A 620 29.40 -22.13 -23.81
C ALA A 620 30.92 -21.94 -23.89
N ALA A 621 31.61 -21.98 -22.75
CA ALA A 621 33.06 -21.90 -22.70
C ALA A 621 33.73 -23.04 -23.50
N LYS A 622 33.16 -24.26 -23.46
CA LYS A 622 33.61 -25.40 -24.29
C LYS A 622 33.38 -25.17 -25.78
N LYS A 623 32.18 -24.71 -26.17
CA LYS A 623 31.80 -24.47 -27.57
C LYS A 623 32.67 -23.40 -28.22
N TYR A 624 32.86 -22.27 -27.53
CA TYR A 624 33.58 -21.13 -28.06
C TYR A 624 35.09 -21.17 -27.79
N MET A 625 35.55 -22.07 -26.91
CA MET A 625 36.93 -22.09 -26.40
C MET A 625 37.41 -20.69 -25.96
N ALA A 626 36.49 -19.91 -25.40
CA ALA A 626 36.70 -18.52 -25.03
C ALA A 626 35.82 -18.14 -23.84
N ILE A 627 36.25 -17.12 -23.11
CA ILE A 627 35.51 -16.51 -22.01
C ILE A 627 35.56 -14.99 -22.13
N VAL A 628 34.72 -14.31 -21.38
CA VAL A 628 34.67 -12.85 -21.32
C VAL A 628 35.36 -12.39 -20.06
N VAL A 629 36.42 -11.61 -20.20
CA VAL A 629 37.27 -11.16 -19.11
C VAL A 629 36.93 -9.71 -18.76
N ASP A 630 36.57 -9.50 -17.49
CA ASP A 630 36.52 -8.18 -16.88
C ASP A 630 37.89 -7.91 -16.22
N PRO A 631 38.62 -6.87 -16.66
CA PRO A 631 39.96 -6.57 -16.14
C PRO A 631 39.96 -6.17 -14.65
N ASN A 632 38.79 -5.80 -14.10
CA ASN A 632 38.66 -5.44 -12.69
C ASN A 632 38.46 -6.65 -11.78
N LEU A 633 38.25 -7.84 -12.34
CA LEU A 633 38.02 -9.08 -11.60
C LEU A 633 39.26 -9.98 -11.61
N SER A 634 39.41 -10.78 -10.56
CA SER A 634 40.47 -11.78 -10.50
C SER A 634 40.27 -12.87 -11.57
N PRO A 635 41.34 -13.61 -11.98
CA PRO A 635 41.21 -14.75 -12.88
C PRO A 635 40.18 -15.80 -12.40
N GLU A 636 40.12 -16.03 -11.09
CA GLU A 636 39.17 -16.96 -10.48
C GLU A 636 37.73 -16.44 -10.57
N ASP A 637 37.49 -15.17 -10.26
CA ASP A 637 36.15 -14.57 -10.31
C ASP A 637 35.63 -14.49 -11.76
N ASN A 638 36.51 -14.20 -12.73
CA ASN A 638 36.19 -14.26 -14.15
C ASN A 638 35.75 -15.67 -14.57
N LEU A 639 36.44 -16.73 -14.11
CA LEU A 639 36.01 -18.11 -14.36
C LEU A 639 34.66 -18.42 -13.71
N LYS A 640 34.43 -17.98 -12.46
CA LYS A 640 33.17 -18.20 -11.75
C LYS A 640 31.98 -17.54 -12.45
N VAL A 641 32.13 -16.30 -12.94
CA VAL A 641 31.09 -15.62 -13.72
C VAL A 641 30.81 -16.37 -15.02
N ASN A 642 31.83 -16.64 -15.83
CA ASN A 642 31.64 -17.25 -17.15
C ASN A 642 31.05 -18.67 -17.08
N LEU A 643 31.49 -19.46 -16.12
CA LEU A 643 31.04 -20.84 -15.93
C LEU A 643 29.78 -20.94 -15.06
N HIS A 644 29.35 -19.85 -14.43
CA HIS A 644 28.30 -19.80 -13.41
C HIS A 644 28.55 -20.77 -12.24
N THR A 645 29.80 -20.81 -11.74
CA THR A 645 30.26 -21.75 -10.69
C THR A 645 30.54 -21.04 -9.36
N VAL A 646 29.55 -20.28 -8.88
CA VAL A 646 29.70 -19.36 -7.74
C VAL A 646 29.69 -20.04 -6.35
N GLY A 647 29.57 -21.36 -6.29
CA GLY A 647 29.52 -22.17 -5.06
C GLY A 647 28.11 -22.64 -4.68
N GLU A 648 28.01 -23.66 -3.82
CA GLU A 648 26.72 -24.18 -3.31
C GLU A 648 26.34 -23.54 -1.97
N SER A 649 27.31 -23.02 -1.22
CA SER A 649 27.08 -22.40 0.08
C SER A 649 26.73 -20.90 -0.05
N ARG A 650 25.91 -20.40 0.88
CA ARG A 650 25.56 -18.97 0.93
C ARG A 650 26.80 -18.09 1.12
N ASP A 651 27.79 -18.55 1.88
CA ASP A 651 29.01 -17.79 2.16
C ASP A 651 29.87 -17.58 0.90
N GLU A 652 29.98 -18.61 0.05
CA GLU A 652 30.67 -18.50 -1.25
C GLU A 652 29.97 -17.51 -2.19
N VAL A 653 28.62 -17.55 -2.22
CA VAL A 653 27.83 -16.61 -3.03
C VAL A 653 27.94 -15.19 -2.49
N THR A 654 27.93 -14.99 -1.17
CA THR A 654 28.17 -13.68 -0.54
C THR A 654 29.52 -13.11 -0.98
N LEU A 655 30.58 -13.90 -0.85
CA LEU A 655 31.93 -13.48 -1.21
C LEU A 655 32.05 -13.15 -2.70
N HIS A 656 31.38 -13.92 -3.55
CA HIS A 656 31.32 -13.65 -4.97
C HIS A 656 30.59 -12.33 -5.27
N LEU A 657 29.43 -12.09 -4.64
CA LEU A 657 28.66 -10.86 -4.83
C LEU A 657 29.42 -9.63 -4.33
N GLU A 658 30.11 -9.69 -3.19
CA GLU A 658 30.93 -8.59 -2.67
C GLU A 658 31.97 -8.10 -3.69
N LYS A 659 32.56 -9.02 -4.47
CA LYS A 659 33.58 -8.70 -5.47
C LYS A 659 33.01 -8.27 -6.83
N THR A 660 31.84 -8.79 -7.20
CA THR A 660 31.28 -8.63 -8.56
C THR A 660 30.20 -7.56 -8.66
N LEU A 661 29.62 -7.10 -7.54
CA LEU A 661 28.61 -6.05 -7.50
C LEU A 661 29.07 -4.78 -8.24
N SER A 662 28.38 -4.45 -9.32
CA SER A 662 28.70 -3.31 -10.18
C SER A 662 27.45 -2.51 -10.55
N SER A 663 27.64 -1.36 -11.18
CA SER A 663 26.53 -0.59 -11.76
C SER A 663 25.82 -1.35 -12.89
N LYS A 664 26.43 -2.43 -13.40
CA LYS A 664 25.89 -3.27 -14.48
C LYS A 664 25.34 -4.62 -13.97
N PHE A 665 25.81 -5.09 -12.82
CA PHE A 665 25.42 -6.36 -12.20
C PHE A 665 24.87 -6.12 -10.79
N LEU A 666 23.56 -6.38 -10.61
CA LEU A 666 22.79 -6.10 -9.39
C LEU A 666 22.94 -4.64 -8.88
N PRO A 667 22.64 -3.62 -9.71
CA PRO A 667 22.89 -2.21 -9.40
C PRO A 667 22.16 -1.69 -8.16
N ASP A 668 20.95 -2.20 -7.89
CA ASP A 668 20.15 -1.79 -6.73
C ASP A 668 20.78 -2.28 -5.42
N LEU A 669 21.26 -3.53 -5.42
CA LEU A 669 21.95 -4.12 -4.28
C LEU A 669 23.27 -3.38 -4.02
N LYS A 670 24.02 -3.04 -5.08
CA LYS A 670 25.23 -2.23 -4.97
C LYS A 670 24.95 -0.84 -4.38
N ARG A 671 23.94 -0.14 -4.87
CA ARG A 671 23.59 1.21 -4.37
C ARG A 671 23.22 1.19 -2.89
N ALA A 672 22.45 0.19 -2.46
CA ALA A 672 22.09 0.01 -1.06
C ALA A 672 23.33 -0.32 -0.20
N HIS A 673 24.21 -1.19 -0.69
CA HIS A 673 25.47 -1.53 -0.06
C HIS A 673 26.39 -0.32 0.11
N ASP A 674 26.64 0.45 -0.97
CA ASP A 674 27.54 1.61 -0.96
C ASP A 674 27.02 2.74 -0.04
N LYS A 675 25.69 2.89 0.08
CA LYS A 675 25.07 3.81 1.06
C LYS A 675 25.29 3.38 2.51
N LEU A 676 25.31 2.09 2.81
CA LEU A 676 25.60 1.61 4.16
C LEU A 676 27.06 1.82 4.54
N LEU A 677 27.98 1.64 3.58
CA LEU A 677 29.40 1.94 3.75
C LEU A 677 29.66 3.45 3.95
N SER A 678 28.97 4.34 3.23
CA SER A 678 29.16 5.79 3.38
C SER A 678 28.74 6.33 4.76
N VAL A 679 27.81 5.64 5.44
CA VAL A 679 27.38 5.93 6.81
C VAL A 679 28.20 5.14 7.85
N LYS A 680 29.31 4.50 7.44
CA LYS A 680 30.22 3.69 8.28
C LYS A 680 29.54 2.50 8.99
N ARG A 681 28.52 1.90 8.38
CA ARG A 681 27.79 0.73 8.91
C ARG A 681 28.20 -0.55 8.19
N ASN A 682 29.46 -0.96 8.36
CA ASN A 682 30.07 -2.07 7.62
C ASN A 682 29.41 -3.43 7.90
N GLU A 683 29.01 -3.70 9.15
CA GLU A 683 28.35 -4.96 9.52
C GLU A 683 27.00 -5.12 8.81
N LEU A 684 26.18 -4.06 8.78
CA LEU A 684 24.88 -4.08 8.10
C LEU A 684 25.00 -4.16 6.57
N ALA A 685 26.09 -3.63 6.00
CA ALA A 685 26.40 -3.76 4.58
C ALA A 685 26.68 -5.23 4.23
N LYS A 686 27.42 -5.94 5.10
CA LYS A 686 27.70 -7.37 4.97
C LYS A 686 26.41 -8.21 5.10
N GLU A 687 25.62 -7.97 6.15
CA GLU A 687 24.32 -8.64 6.36
C GLU A 687 23.33 -8.41 5.20
N LEU A 688 23.43 -7.27 4.50
CA LEU A 688 22.60 -7.00 3.33
C LEU A 688 22.94 -7.96 2.17
N ILE A 689 24.22 -8.20 1.90
CA ILE A 689 24.65 -9.12 0.84
C ILE A 689 24.32 -10.56 1.25
N GLU A 690 24.60 -10.95 2.50
CA GLU A 690 24.31 -12.31 3.02
C GLU A 690 22.84 -12.69 2.88
N ARG A 691 21.91 -11.74 3.03
CA ARG A 691 20.46 -11.96 2.83
C ARG A 691 20.07 -12.20 1.37
N HIS A 692 20.85 -11.68 0.43
CA HIS A 692 20.60 -11.77 -1.02
C HIS A 692 21.60 -12.70 -1.73
N ALA A 693 22.38 -13.48 -0.97
CA ALA A 693 23.40 -14.39 -1.44
C ALA A 693 22.80 -15.67 -2.07
N GLN A 694 22.05 -15.47 -3.15
CA GLN A 694 21.47 -16.53 -3.97
C GLN A 694 21.60 -16.14 -5.43
N LEU A 695 22.13 -17.04 -6.26
CA LEU A 695 22.29 -16.79 -7.69
C LEU A 695 22.08 -18.07 -8.51
N HIS A 696 20.82 -18.40 -8.78
CA HIS A 696 20.45 -19.57 -9.56
C HIS A 696 20.67 -19.33 -11.06
N ALA A 697 21.35 -20.24 -11.74
CA ALA A 697 21.60 -20.16 -13.18
C ALA A 697 20.30 -20.27 -13.98
N LEU A 698 20.12 -19.43 -14.99
CA LEU A 698 19.03 -19.57 -15.97
C LEU A 698 19.59 -19.66 -17.40
N PRO A 699 18.82 -20.18 -18.37
CA PRO A 699 19.25 -20.24 -19.77
C PRO A 699 19.61 -18.87 -20.37
N LEU A 700 18.98 -17.81 -19.89
CA LEU A 700 19.37 -16.43 -20.12
C LEU A 700 19.45 -15.79 -18.73
N GLY A 701 20.59 -15.26 -18.30
CA GLY A 701 20.73 -14.59 -16.99
C GLY A 701 20.84 -15.51 -15.78
N ALA A 702 20.54 -14.96 -14.62
CA ALA A 702 20.44 -15.64 -13.33
C ALA A 702 19.29 -15.10 -12.49
N CYS A 703 18.88 -15.88 -11.49
CA CYS A 703 17.83 -15.52 -10.55
C CYS A 703 18.36 -15.38 -9.12
N THR A 704 17.95 -14.32 -8.42
CA THR A 704 18.27 -14.09 -7.01
C THR A 704 17.39 -14.89 -6.04
N ARG A 705 16.57 -15.82 -6.56
CA ARG A 705 15.78 -16.78 -5.77
C ARG A 705 16.34 -18.18 -5.92
N ASP A 706 16.11 -18.99 -4.89
CA ASP A 706 16.37 -20.42 -4.94
C ASP A 706 15.25 -21.13 -5.73
N VAL A 707 15.33 -21.02 -7.06
CA VAL A 707 14.34 -21.59 -7.97
C VAL A 707 14.42 -23.12 -8.00
N ALA A 708 15.61 -23.69 -7.78
CA ALA A 708 15.81 -25.14 -7.71
C ALA A 708 14.96 -25.77 -6.60
N ARG A 709 14.87 -25.11 -5.43
CA ARG A 709 14.15 -25.64 -4.27
C ARG A 709 12.66 -25.31 -4.25
N TRP A 710 12.27 -24.10 -4.67
CA TRP A 710 10.89 -23.60 -4.52
C TRP A 710 10.09 -23.55 -5.82
N GLY A 711 10.74 -23.82 -6.95
CA GLY A 711 10.20 -23.51 -8.27
C GLY A 711 10.04 -22.00 -8.49
N CYS A 712 9.73 -21.62 -9.73
CA CYS A 712 9.43 -20.23 -10.06
C CYS A 712 7.93 -19.97 -9.90
N PRO A 713 7.49 -19.09 -8.97
CA PRO A 713 6.07 -18.76 -8.82
C PRO A 713 5.49 -18.00 -10.02
N PHE A 714 6.36 -17.52 -10.92
CA PHE A 714 6.00 -16.79 -12.13
C PHE A 714 6.18 -17.62 -13.41
N GLY A 715 6.42 -18.93 -13.29
CA GLY A 715 6.59 -19.82 -14.44
C GLY A 715 7.75 -19.44 -15.37
N MET A 716 8.82 -18.85 -14.82
CA MET A 716 10.00 -18.37 -15.57
C MET A 716 9.68 -17.37 -16.69
N LYS A 717 8.65 -16.53 -16.53
CA LYS A 717 8.29 -15.51 -17.53
C LYS A 717 9.44 -14.62 -18.01
N CYS A 718 10.48 -14.39 -17.18
CA CYS A 718 11.71 -13.69 -17.56
C CYS A 718 12.43 -14.30 -18.78
N GLN A 719 12.34 -15.61 -18.95
CA GLN A 719 12.95 -16.31 -20.08
C GLN A 719 12.21 -16.09 -21.40
N SER A 720 11.02 -15.53 -21.37
CA SER A 720 10.14 -15.28 -22.52
C SER A 720 9.85 -13.79 -22.76
N GLY A 721 10.62 -12.89 -22.13
CA GLY A 721 10.42 -11.44 -22.24
C GLY A 721 9.44 -10.87 -21.23
N GLY A 722 9.04 -11.64 -20.23
CA GLY A 722 8.19 -11.19 -19.15
C GLY A 722 8.99 -10.53 -18.02
N PRO A 723 8.50 -9.46 -17.40
CA PRO A 723 9.25 -8.74 -16.37
C PRO A 723 9.40 -9.49 -15.04
N CYS A 724 10.60 -9.49 -14.45
CA CYS A 724 10.89 -10.14 -13.17
C CYS A 724 11.96 -9.39 -12.35
N GLY A 725 11.63 -8.96 -11.13
CA GLY A 725 12.57 -8.25 -10.24
C GLY A 725 13.61 -9.14 -9.55
N TYR A 726 13.53 -10.46 -9.73
CA TYR A 726 14.54 -11.41 -9.25
C TYR A 726 15.50 -11.83 -10.36
N PHE A 727 15.37 -11.27 -11.55
CA PHE A 727 16.13 -11.64 -12.72
C PHE A 727 17.26 -10.64 -12.97
N THR A 728 18.44 -11.11 -13.33
CA THR A 728 19.56 -10.26 -13.73
C THR A 728 20.39 -10.93 -14.83
N LEU A 729 20.99 -10.13 -15.71
CA LEU A 729 21.98 -10.61 -16.67
C LEU A 729 23.32 -10.73 -15.97
N THR A 730 24.04 -11.82 -16.25
CA THR A 730 25.33 -12.12 -15.60
C THR A 730 26.51 -11.64 -16.44
N GLY A 731 26.30 -11.35 -17.72
CA GLY A 731 27.34 -10.99 -18.67
C GLY A 731 28.17 -12.20 -19.13
N ARG A 732 27.57 -13.41 -19.07
CA ARG A 732 28.15 -14.63 -19.63
C ARG A 732 28.08 -14.61 -21.15
N LEU A 733 29.05 -15.27 -21.80
CA LEU A 733 29.16 -15.31 -23.26
C LEU A 733 27.92 -15.90 -23.95
N ASP A 734 27.28 -16.92 -23.36
CA ASP A 734 26.07 -17.55 -23.90
C ASP A 734 24.84 -16.65 -23.92
N GLU A 735 24.79 -15.63 -23.06
CA GLU A 735 23.64 -14.72 -23.00
C GLU A 735 23.43 -13.98 -24.32
N TYR A 736 24.50 -13.72 -25.08
CA TYR A 736 24.43 -13.10 -26.40
C TYR A 736 23.68 -13.96 -27.42
N GLU A 737 24.07 -15.23 -27.55
CA GLU A 737 23.41 -16.16 -28.46
C GLU A 737 21.97 -16.43 -28.00
N ALA A 738 21.78 -16.65 -26.70
CA ALA A 738 20.47 -16.93 -26.11
C ALA A 738 19.47 -15.79 -26.32
N ILE A 739 19.89 -14.53 -26.15
CA ILE A 739 19.00 -13.38 -26.34
C ILE A 739 18.66 -13.16 -27.82
N ASN A 740 19.63 -13.32 -28.72
CA ASN A 740 19.41 -13.18 -30.16
C ASN A 740 18.37 -14.18 -30.67
N ILE A 741 18.50 -15.46 -30.26
CA ILE A 741 17.51 -16.50 -30.62
C ILE A 741 16.12 -16.13 -30.09
N LYS A 742 16.04 -15.69 -28.83
CA LYS A 742 14.76 -15.32 -28.20
C LYS A 742 14.10 -14.13 -28.88
N VAL A 743 14.85 -13.08 -29.22
CA VAL A 743 14.35 -11.90 -29.96
C VAL A 743 13.84 -12.31 -31.33
N THR A 744 14.62 -13.08 -32.11
CA THR A 744 14.20 -13.55 -33.44
C THR A 744 12.93 -14.38 -33.39
N ASN A 745 12.85 -15.34 -32.48
CA ASN A 745 11.64 -16.16 -32.31
C ASN A 745 10.45 -15.30 -31.88
N LYS A 746 10.65 -14.34 -30.97
CA LYS A 746 9.58 -13.45 -30.49
C LYS A 746 9.08 -12.52 -31.60
N ARG A 747 9.96 -11.99 -32.47
CA ARG A 747 9.58 -11.21 -33.65
C ARG A 747 8.69 -12.02 -34.60
N ALA A 748 9.06 -13.29 -34.85
CA ALA A 748 8.26 -14.17 -35.69
C ALA A 748 6.88 -14.47 -35.07
N GLU A 749 6.80 -14.68 -33.74
CA GLU A 749 5.54 -14.88 -33.03
C GLU A 749 4.63 -13.64 -33.07
N VAL A 750 5.20 -12.44 -32.86
CA VAL A 750 4.48 -11.16 -32.97
C VAL A 750 3.92 -11.00 -34.38
N TYR A 751 4.74 -11.22 -35.41
CA TYR A 751 4.32 -11.11 -36.81
C TYR A 751 3.16 -12.07 -37.14
N GLN A 752 3.20 -13.31 -36.64
CA GLN A 752 2.09 -14.25 -36.82
C GLN A 752 0.81 -13.79 -36.11
N LEU A 753 0.92 -13.23 -34.91
CA LEU A 753 -0.21 -12.69 -34.17
C LEU A 753 -0.79 -11.43 -34.82
N GLU A 754 0.03 -10.61 -35.48
CA GLU A 754 -0.44 -9.46 -36.26
C GLU A 754 -1.35 -9.93 -37.39
N GLN A 755 -0.93 -10.92 -38.17
CA GLN A 755 -1.74 -11.50 -39.25
C GLN A 755 -3.05 -12.14 -38.74
N LEU A 756 -3.05 -12.71 -37.53
CA LEU A 756 -4.25 -13.27 -36.92
C LEU A 756 -5.18 -12.18 -36.39
N ASN A 757 -4.63 -11.13 -35.80
CA ASN A 757 -5.41 -10.00 -35.29
C ASN A 757 -6.10 -9.21 -36.42
N GLU A 758 -5.46 -9.10 -37.59
CA GLU A 758 -6.08 -8.52 -38.79
C GLU A 758 -7.34 -9.28 -39.24
N LYS A 759 -7.43 -10.58 -38.95
CA LYS A 759 -8.58 -11.44 -39.31
C LYS A 759 -9.61 -11.54 -38.19
N ASP A 760 -9.16 -11.48 -36.93
CA ASP A 760 -10.00 -11.60 -35.75
C ASP A 760 -9.45 -10.72 -34.62
N ASN A 761 -10.18 -9.64 -34.30
CA ASN A 761 -9.76 -8.66 -33.30
C ASN A 761 -9.74 -9.23 -31.86
N SER A 762 -10.18 -10.47 -31.64
CA SER A 762 -10.06 -11.12 -30.32
C SER A 762 -8.61 -11.43 -29.93
N PHE A 763 -7.66 -11.37 -30.86
CA PHE A 763 -6.22 -11.56 -30.61
C PHE A 763 -5.49 -10.27 -30.17
N GLU A 764 -6.16 -9.12 -30.13
CA GLU A 764 -5.53 -7.82 -29.88
C GLU A 764 -4.78 -7.78 -28.53
N LEU A 765 -5.40 -8.35 -27.49
CA LEU A 765 -4.79 -8.46 -26.16
C LEU A 765 -3.57 -9.40 -26.15
N ALA A 766 -3.60 -10.49 -26.92
CA ALA A 766 -2.46 -11.39 -27.01
C ALA A 766 -1.31 -10.75 -27.81
N LEU A 767 -1.65 -9.98 -28.84
CA LEU A 767 -0.69 -9.25 -29.66
C LEU A 767 0.02 -8.14 -28.86
N SER A 768 -0.70 -7.36 -28.06
CA SER A 768 -0.10 -6.34 -27.18
C SER A 768 0.88 -6.98 -26.19
N GLU A 769 0.46 -8.04 -25.49
CA GLU A 769 1.32 -8.78 -24.55
C GLU A 769 2.62 -9.31 -25.21
N GLN A 770 2.55 -9.81 -26.45
CA GLN A 770 3.75 -10.30 -27.14
C GLN A 770 4.65 -9.17 -27.66
N ARG A 771 4.10 -8.03 -28.11
CA ARG A 771 4.89 -6.86 -28.52
C ARG A 771 5.68 -6.27 -27.35
N GLU A 772 5.09 -6.26 -26.16
CA GLU A 772 5.78 -5.78 -24.95
C GLU A 772 6.88 -6.74 -24.50
N ALA A 773 6.62 -8.05 -24.59
CA ALA A 773 7.64 -9.05 -24.33
C ALA A 773 8.82 -8.93 -25.31
N LEU A 774 8.55 -8.58 -26.57
CA LEU A 774 9.58 -8.30 -27.57
C LEU A 774 10.43 -7.08 -27.18
N LEU A 775 9.79 -5.96 -26.83
CA LEU A 775 10.50 -4.74 -26.40
C LEU A 775 11.44 -5.00 -25.22
N LEU A 776 11.00 -5.81 -24.24
CA LEU A 776 11.85 -6.14 -23.10
C LEU A 776 13.04 -7.03 -23.51
N LEU A 777 12.83 -7.99 -24.41
CA LEU A 777 13.93 -8.83 -24.93
C LEU A 777 14.93 -8.01 -25.75
N GLU A 778 14.46 -7.03 -26.52
CA GLU A 778 15.33 -6.10 -27.26
C GLU A 778 16.12 -5.20 -26.30
N ALA A 779 15.51 -4.76 -25.20
CA ALA A 779 16.23 -4.04 -24.14
C ALA A 779 17.30 -4.93 -23.47
N PHE A 780 16.99 -6.21 -23.20
CA PHE A 780 17.99 -7.16 -22.72
C PHE A 780 19.11 -7.36 -23.74
N GLN A 781 18.79 -7.46 -25.03
CA GLN A 781 19.79 -7.57 -26.10
C GLN A 781 20.74 -6.37 -26.10
N ALA A 782 20.20 -5.15 -26.00
CA ALA A 782 21.01 -3.93 -25.90
C ALA A 782 21.91 -3.93 -24.65
N ASN A 783 21.38 -4.36 -23.50
CA ASN A 783 22.15 -4.44 -22.26
C ASN A 783 23.26 -5.51 -22.33
N VAL A 784 22.98 -6.64 -22.95
CA VAL A 784 23.97 -7.70 -23.20
C VAL A 784 25.10 -7.15 -24.08
N ILE A 785 24.79 -6.48 -25.20
CA ILE A 785 25.79 -5.84 -26.07
C ILE A 785 26.63 -4.80 -25.30
N LYS A 786 25.99 -3.93 -24.51
CA LYS A 786 26.66 -2.93 -23.66
C LYS A 786 27.48 -3.56 -22.52
N SER A 787 27.16 -4.78 -22.10
CA SER A 787 27.96 -5.51 -21.11
C SER A 787 29.27 -6.04 -21.70
N PHE A 788 29.29 -6.33 -23.01
CA PHE A 788 30.48 -6.78 -23.73
C PHE A 788 31.39 -5.63 -24.20
N SER A 789 30.89 -4.40 -24.33
CA SER A 789 31.72 -3.27 -24.84
C SER A 789 32.93 -2.95 -23.98
N ASP A 790 32.87 -3.25 -22.69
CA ASP A 790 33.91 -2.90 -21.71
C ASP A 790 34.68 -4.14 -21.23
N ARG A 791 34.51 -5.29 -21.92
CA ARG A 791 35.10 -6.59 -21.57
C ARG A 791 35.79 -7.20 -22.78
N GLU A 792 36.83 -7.98 -22.53
CA GLU A 792 37.59 -8.63 -23.60
C GLU A 792 37.16 -10.08 -23.77
N ILE A 793 36.89 -10.50 -25.00
CA ILE A 793 36.69 -11.92 -25.31
C ILE A 793 38.07 -12.54 -25.48
N VAL A 794 38.44 -13.42 -24.56
CA VAL A 794 39.76 -14.04 -24.51
C VAL A 794 39.64 -15.53 -24.80
N SER A 795 40.43 -16.01 -25.75
CA SER A 795 40.50 -17.44 -26.04
C SER A 795 41.21 -18.20 -24.90
N LEU A 796 40.64 -19.32 -24.47
CA LEU A 796 41.20 -20.15 -23.40
C LEU A 796 42.47 -20.89 -23.82
N ILE A 797 42.76 -20.96 -25.13
CA ILE A 797 43.95 -21.59 -25.70
C ILE A 797 45.01 -20.56 -26.14
N SER A 798 44.80 -19.26 -25.91
CA SER A 798 45.81 -18.25 -26.24
C SER A 798 46.81 -18.06 -25.10
N GLN A 799 47.98 -17.52 -25.43
CA GLN A 799 48.98 -17.06 -24.45
C GLN A 799 48.68 -15.66 -23.90
N ASP A 800 47.48 -15.14 -24.15
CA ASP A 800 47.09 -13.80 -23.71
C ASP A 800 47.28 -13.67 -22.19
N LYS A 801 47.85 -12.55 -21.73
CA LYS A 801 48.02 -12.29 -20.29
C LYS A 801 46.67 -12.23 -19.56
N SER A 802 45.61 -11.84 -20.26
CA SER A 802 44.24 -11.82 -19.76
C SER A 802 43.61 -13.23 -19.70
N ASN A 803 44.22 -14.25 -20.32
CA ASN A 803 43.72 -15.63 -20.23
C ASN A 803 44.07 -16.23 -18.85
N PRO A 804 43.09 -16.61 -18.02
CA PRO A 804 43.35 -17.22 -16.71
C PRO A 804 44.12 -18.55 -16.81
N LEU A 805 44.11 -19.20 -17.98
CA LEU A 805 44.82 -20.45 -18.24
C LEU A 805 46.15 -20.26 -18.99
N ALA A 806 46.59 -19.02 -19.24
CA ALA A 806 47.79 -18.73 -20.03
C ALA A 806 49.05 -19.44 -19.51
N SER A 807 49.21 -19.55 -18.19
CA SER A 807 50.35 -20.25 -17.58
C SER A 807 50.35 -21.75 -17.90
N ILE A 808 49.17 -22.37 -17.98
CA ILE A 808 48.98 -23.77 -18.34
C ILE A 808 49.21 -23.96 -19.84
N VAL A 809 48.67 -23.06 -20.68
CA VAL A 809 48.89 -23.08 -22.14
C VAL A 809 50.38 -22.93 -22.46
N ASN A 810 51.05 -21.94 -21.86
CA ASN A 810 52.50 -21.74 -22.00
C ASN A 810 53.29 -22.97 -21.54
N ARG A 811 52.86 -23.63 -20.45
CA ARG A 811 53.47 -24.88 -19.99
C ARG A 811 53.29 -26.00 -21.01
N ILE A 812 52.07 -26.21 -21.50
CA ILE A 812 51.74 -27.23 -22.51
C ILE A 812 52.58 -27.00 -23.77
N GLU A 813 52.65 -25.78 -24.28
CA GLU A 813 53.43 -25.46 -25.48
C GLU A 813 54.93 -25.61 -25.26
N SER A 814 55.45 -25.22 -24.09
CA SER A 814 56.84 -25.44 -23.73
C SER A 814 57.21 -26.94 -23.62
N GLN A 815 56.21 -27.80 -23.36
CA GLN A 815 56.34 -29.24 -23.21
C GLN A 815 56.06 -30.02 -24.51
N LYS A 816 55.40 -29.40 -25.52
CA LYS A 816 55.28 -29.94 -26.89
C LYS A 816 56.63 -30.00 -27.62
N LEU A 817 57.61 -29.22 -27.18
CA LEU A 817 59.00 -29.27 -27.67
C LEU A 817 59.64 -30.62 -27.26
N VAL A 818 59.89 -31.47 -28.26
CA VAL A 818 60.47 -32.82 -28.09
C VAL A 818 61.80 -32.75 -27.31
N GLY A 819 61.90 -33.50 -26.20
CA GLY A 819 63.17 -33.72 -25.47
C GLY A 819 63.25 -33.24 -24.01
N LYS A 820 62.15 -32.79 -23.38
CA LYS A 820 62.15 -32.38 -21.96
C LYS A 820 61.42 -33.37 -21.04
N THR A 821 61.91 -33.51 -19.82
CA THR A 821 61.36 -34.38 -18.77
C THR A 821 60.04 -33.82 -18.20
N PRO A 822 58.97 -34.64 -18.07
CA PRO A 822 57.70 -34.20 -17.48
C PRO A 822 57.87 -33.80 -16.02
N LYS A 823 57.22 -32.70 -15.60
CA LYS A 823 57.33 -32.16 -14.24
C LYS A 823 56.20 -32.60 -13.31
N THR A 824 55.06 -33.02 -13.86
CA THR A 824 53.90 -33.49 -13.09
C THR A 824 53.34 -34.80 -13.64
N LEU A 825 52.55 -35.50 -12.82
CA LEU A 825 51.89 -36.76 -13.18
C LEU A 825 50.88 -36.57 -14.34
N ALA A 826 50.18 -35.44 -14.38
CA ALA A 826 49.31 -35.07 -15.50
C ALA A 826 50.08 -34.87 -16.81
N ASP A 827 51.30 -34.31 -16.74
CA ASP A 827 52.16 -34.15 -17.92
C ASP A 827 52.59 -35.51 -18.48
N ALA A 828 52.85 -36.50 -17.62
CA ALA A 828 53.17 -37.86 -18.03
C ALA A 828 51.99 -38.54 -18.76
N PHE A 829 50.77 -38.40 -18.23
CA PHE A 829 49.55 -38.91 -18.89
C PHE A 829 49.29 -38.24 -20.24
N TYR A 830 49.47 -36.92 -20.36
CA TYR A 830 49.31 -36.19 -21.62
C TYR A 830 50.33 -36.64 -22.68
N ILE A 831 51.59 -36.81 -22.30
CA ILE A 831 52.64 -37.32 -23.20
C ILE A 831 52.32 -38.74 -23.67
N GLU A 832 51.85 -39.62 -22.78
CA GLU A 832 51.44 -40.98 -23.17
C GLU A 832 50.20 -40.98 -24.07
N GLN A 833 49.20 -40.13 -23.81
CA GLN A 833 48.03 -39.98 -24.67
C GLN A 833 48.43 -39.51 -26.09
N LEU A 834 49.35 -38.55 -26.21
CA LEU A 834 49.90 -38.12 -27.50
C LEU A 834 50.71 -39.22 -28.20
N ARG A 835 51.43 -40.07 -27.45
CA ARG A 835 52.11 -41.25 -28.01
C ARG A 835 51.12 -42.27 -28.54
N ILE A 836 50.00 -42.50 -27.84
CA ILE A 836 48.91 -43.38 -28.28
C ILE A 836 48.27 -42.83 -29.57
N GLU A 837 47.98 -41.54 -29.63
CA GLU A 837 47.40 -40.90 -30.83
C GLU A 837 48.35 -40.92 -32.03
N LYS A 838 49.65 -40.68 -31.83
CA LYS A 838 50.67 -40.83 -32.89
C LYS A 838 50.84 -42.28 -33.36
N ARG A 839 50.74 -43.26 -32.45
CA ARG A 839 50.75 -44.68 -32.80
C ARG A 839 49.52 -45.06 -33.63
N LYS A 840 48.34 -44.50 -33.35
CA LYS A 840 47.14 -44.70 -34.17
C LYS A 840 47.28 -44.14 -35.58
N LEU A 841 47.88 -42.95 -35.72
CA LEU A 841 48.15 -42.32 -37.02
C LEU A 841 49.22 -43.04 -37.86
N THR A 842 50.07 -43.86 -37.23
CA THR A 842 51.09 -44.65 -37.95
C THR A 842 50.61 -46.05 -38.33
N THR A 843 49.47 -46.50 -37.79
CA THR A 843 48.83 -47.79 -38.14
C THR A 843 47.72 -47.68 -39.19
N GLU A 844 47.39 -46.48 -39.68
CA GLU A 844 46.43 -46.27 -40.79
C GLU A 844 47.12 -46.15 -42.17
N ASP A 845 48.46 -46.10 -42.21
CA ASP A 845 49.28 -46.07 -43.43
C ASP A 845 50.14 -47.36 -43.63
N GLU A 846 49.89 -48.42 -42.85
CA GLU A 846 50.27 -49.81 -43.14
C GLU A 846 49.01 -50.65 -43.41
#